data_AF-A0A9D7B7I5-F1
#
_entry.id   AF-A0A9D7B7I5-F1
#
_cell.length_a   1.000
_cell.length_b   1.000
_cell.length_c   1.000
_cell.angle_alpha   90.00
_cell.angle_beta   90.00
_cell.angle_gamma   90.00
#
_symmetry.space_group_name_H-M   'P 1'
#
loop_
_entity.id
_entity.type
_entity.pdbx_description
1 polymer ?
#
loop_
_entity_poly.entity_id
_entity_poly.type
_entity_poly.pdbx_seq_one_letter_code
_entity_poly.pdbx_strand_id
1 'polypeptide(L)'
;MPFLPNNKPTRIVRRCTAFLPILMALTAAGQHNCQTTKHAAHGAAKGGGFALWPWDILHQRVTLDLTQGNLISGACAITATPREVGPSTLPLQLLDLNVDSILMDGALLPFTLSGIDLSVQLPQAFTPADTITFTVHYSGDPALDPSGFGGFYTTGTYLYNLGVAFTSVPHSYGRAWFPCADNFTERSSYEFIVTTTAPYTAWCNGELLSETQPTASTITRHWRLDESIPSYLASVSAANYAVVRDTLTSITSEETPVTLVARAPDTTAMKNSFINLQGAFDRFEQWFGPYRWNRVGYVLTPQGAMEHATSIHYPQSIANGSLSYQDVMAHELAHHWFGNLVTCERAEEMYINEGFAEYLAYLFLEEVNGPDAYRNTVRINHRNMLLRAHLDDEGWWALSEMPQEWTYGQHTYNKGADVLHTLRTYMGDSLFRVGLTSFLDTYAFEHVNTEMLRDHLNQVTGLDLTDYFTDWIQQPGWAAFEVESLNVEAQQPNGTFPVVVTFQQKQRGPAQPYHNVPFTLSFVNSDGSLWSHPEPVLLGDDYSTATSSPPFSPIAAVLNADERISMAKTFDAETFSGPTIRVYTNSDMRLTVNSTPSPFSVRVEEYWVAADDQAEESFAFVVSPDRYWRIVGNMPATASLSGRFTYDGRPAPAIAFDSGLMQDFAGLAFREDSLVMLYREGPGWPWVLHPDQTLNTLGSVTDRQGRIDINSLRAGEYCFAWRKSAVGIGEISAEPTAWTLMPNPADDFVIVRADRPVQGVIELLDSRGRLVRWEPINGEQARIEVQGLKRGAYHLRFVAMNEAHERAGKLIIE
;
A
#
# COMPACT_ATOMS: atom_id res chain seq x y z
N MET A 1 -24.41 17.83 69.19
CA MET A 1 -25.50 17.94 70.18
C MET A 1 -26.39 19.12 69.78
N PRO A 2 -27.74 19.04 69.87
CA PRO A 2 -28.53 18.72 68.68
C PRO A 2 -29.70 19.69 68.31
N PHE A 3 -30.20 19.51 67.06
CA PHE A 3 -31.56 19.69 66.48
C PHE A 3 -32.33 21.04 66.49
N LEU A 4 -32.69 21.57 65.29
CA LEU A 4 -34.06 21.63 64.67
C LEU A 4 -34.08 22.47 63.33
N PRO A 5 -35.12 22.40 62.46
CA PRO A 5 -34.97 22.22 60.99
C PRO A 5 -35.75 23.21 60.07
N ASN A 6 -35.78 22.88 58.76
CA ASN A 6 -36.79 23.15 57.69
C ASN A 6 -36.40 24.09 56.52
N ASN A 7 -36.17 23.51 55.33
CA ASN A 7 -37.14 23.43 54.20
C ASN A 7 -36.44 23.04 52.87
N LYS A 8 -37.03 22.09 52.13
CA LYS A 8 -36.71 21.75 50.71
C LYS A 8 -37.67 22.49 49.76
N PRO A 9 -37.39 22.56 48.44
CA PRO A 9 -37.86 21.50 47.54
C PRO A 9 -36.86 21.03 46.44
N THR A 10 -36.88 19.69 46.25
CA THR A 10 -36.76 18.89 45.01
C THR A 10 -35.72 19.21 43.93
N ARG A 11 -34.70 18.34 43.86
CA ARG A 11 -33.83 18.07 42.69
C ARG A 11 -34.22 16.76 42.01
N ILE A 12 -34.12 16.76 40.69
CA ILE A 12 -34.23 15.62 39.77
C ILE A 12 -33.15 14.57 40.09
N VAL A 13 -33.58 13.30 40.17
CA VAL A 13 -32.71 12.14 40.38
C VAL A 13 -32.27 11.58 39.03
N ARG A 14 -30.97 11.54 38.75
CA ARG A 14 -30.37 10.56 37.84
C ARG A 14 -29.42 9.68 38.65
N ARG A 15 -29.64 8.38 38.52
CA ARG A 15 -28.97 7.29 39.24
C ARG A 15 -27.50 7.21 38.83
N CYS A 16 -26.61 7.13 39.82
CA CYS A 16 -25.27 6.60 39.66
C CYS A 16 -25.34 5.08 39.50
N THR A 17 -24.70 4.55 38.46
CA THR A 17 -24.30 3.15 38.37
C THR A 17 -22.81 3.13 38.07
N ALA A 18 -22.07 2.50 38.98
CA ALA A 18 -20.64 2.29 38.93
C ALA A 18 -20.27 1.45 37.70
N PHE A 19 -19.25 1.89 36.96
CA PHE A 19 -18.62 1.10 35.90
C PHE A 19 -17.44 0.33 36.49
N LEU A 20 -17.57 -0.99 36.43
CA LEU A 20 -16.52 -1.98 36.63
C LEU A 20 -15.73 -2.09 35.30
N PRO A 21 -14.40 -2.03 35.27
CA PRO A 21 -13.67 -2.22 34.02
C PRO A 21 -13.65 -3.73 33.71
N ILE A 22 -14.34 -4.12 32.64
CA ILE A 22 -14.23 -5.46 32.07
C ILE A 22 -12.95 -5.50 31.25
N LEU A 23 -12.02 -6.32 31.72
CA LEU A 23 -10.81 -6.74 31.03
C LEU A 23 -11.24 -7.59 29.82
N MET A 24 -11.35 -6.98 28.63
CA MET A 24 -11.39 -7.71 27.36
C MET A 24 -9.99 -7.73 26.77
N ALA A 25 -9.40 -8.92 26.73
CA ALA A 25 -8.21 -9.22 25.96
C ALA A 25 -8.60 -9.20 24.46
N LEU A 26 -8.30 -8.10 23.76
CA LEU A 26 -8.11 -8.13 22.32
C LEU A 26 -6.63 -8.38 22.05
N THR A 27 -6.32 -9.61 21.64
CA THR A 27 -5.10 -9.95 20.93
C THR A 27 -5.33 -9.67 19.44
N ALA A 28 -5.01 -8.45 19.01
CA ALA A 28 -4.66 -8.13 17.64
C ALA A 28 -3.40 -7.26 17.75
N ALA A 29 -2.29 -7.80 17.24
CA ALA A 29 -0.96 -7.24 17.38
C ALA A 29 -0.91 -5.84 16.75
N GLY A 30 -0.28 -4.90 17.47
CA GLY A 30 -0.05 -3.54 17.01
C GLY A 30 0.99 -3.53 15.88
N GLN A 31 0.54 -3.15 14.69
CA GLN A 31 1.32 -2.35 13.76
C GLN A 31 0.83 -0.91 13.94
N HIS A 32 1.53 -0.13 14.76
CA HIS A 32 1.41 1.33 14.62
C HIS A 32 2.32 1.70 13.45
N ASN A 33 1.73 1.72 12.26
CA ASN A 33 2.35 2.30 11.08
C ASN A 33 2.71 3.77 11.40
N CYS A 34 3.86 4.26 10.95
CA CYS A 34 4.31 5.67 11.06
C CYS A 34 3.18 6.66 10.72
N GLN A 35 2.29 6.21 9.83
CA GLN A 35 1.07 6.85 9.42
C GLN A 35 0.07 7.21 10.56
N THR A 36 -0.07 6.40 11.61
CA THR A 36 -1.07 6.65 12.69
C THR A 36 -0.74 7.87 13.54
N THR A 37 0.54 8.26 13.59
CA THR A 37 1.01 9.54 14.15
C THR A 37 0.89 10.71 13.17
N LYS A 38 0.55 10.45 11.90
CA LYS A 38 0.63 11.38 10.77
C LYS A 38 -0.72 11.80 10.15
N HIS A 39 -1.85 11.59 10.83
CA HIS A 39 -3.19 11.98 10.32
C HIS A 39 -3.77 13.23 11.00
N ALA A 40 -4.06 14.28 10.21
CA ALA A 40 -5.07 15.30 10.54
C ALA A 40 -5.55 16.10 9.30
N ALA A 41 -6.68 16.79 9.49
CA ALA A 41 -7.68 17.21 8.50
C ALA A 41 -7.21 18.16 7.38
N HIS A 42 -7.82 17.97 6.22
CA HIS A 42 -7.33 18.39 4.91
C HIS A 42 -7.91 19.71 4.39
N GLY A 43 -7.09 20.42 3.59
CA GLY A 43 -7.50 21.56 2.78
C GLY A 43 -6.92 21.45 1.36
N ALA A 44 -7.75 21.61 0.34
CA ALA A 44 -7.33 21.46 -1.05
C ALA A 44 -6.52 22.67 -1.54
N ALA A 45 -5.25 22.47 -1.88
CA ALA A 45 -4.45 23.38 -2.69
C ALA A 45 -3.99 22.66 -3.97
N LYS A 46 -4.15 23.30 -5.13
CA LYS A 46 -3.67 22.77 -6.41
C LYS A 46 -2.21 23.17 -6.59
N GLY A 47 -1.32 22.19 -6.75
CA GLY A 47 0.10 22.42 -7.08
C GLY A 47 0.28 23.09 -8.44
N GLY A 48 1.13 24.11 -8.48
CA GLY A 48 1.59 24.77 -9.71
C GLY A 48 2.67 23.95 -10.42
N GLY A 49 2.92 24.26 -11.70
CA GLY A 49 3.92 23.55 -12.52
C GLY A 49 5.35 23.61 -11.97
N PHE A 50 6.19 22.68 -12.44
CA PHE A 50 7.58 22.53 -12.05
C PHE A 50 8.44 23.71 -12.54
N ALA A 51 9.01 24.46 -11.59
CA ALA A 51 10.07 25.43 -11.85
C ALA A 51 11.11 25.29 -10.75
N LEU A 52 12.38 25.12 -11.13
CA LEU A 52 13.50 25.15 -10.19
C LEU A 52 13.53 26.48 -9.44
N TRP A 53 14.08 26.47 -8.23
CA TRP A 53 14.33 27.70 -7.51
C TRP A 53 15.26 28.60 -8.33
N PRO A 54 14.98 29.90 -8.50
CA PRO A 54 15.74 30.78 -9.39
C PRO A 54 17.19 31.02 -8.93
N TRP A 55 17.52 30.61 -7.70
CA TRP A 55 18.84 30.68 -7.10
C TRP A 55 19.26 29.30 -6.62
N ASP A 56 20.53 28.99 -6.77
CA ASP A 56 21.19 27.83 -6.18
C ASP A 56 21.72 28.23 -4.79
N ILE A 57 21.15 27.65 -3.74
CA ILE A 57 21.48 27.95 -2.35
C ILE A 57 22.60 27.01 -1.89
N LEU A 58 23.83 27.45 -2.05
CA LEU A 58 25.03 26.63 -1.85
C LEU A 58 25.25 26.22 -0.38
N HIS A 59 25.05 27.16 0.56
CA HIS A 59 25.36 26.95 1.97
C HIS A 59 24.52 27.82 2.89
N GLN A 60 24.08 27.26 4.02
CA GLN A 60 23.31 27.98 5.05
C GLN A 60 23.92 27.77 6.43
N ARG A 61 24.31 28.87 7.09
CA ARG A 61 24.72 28.86 8.50
C ARG A 61 23.58 29.42 9.35
N VAL A 62 22.90 28.54 10.06
CA VAL A 62 21.75 28.85 10.91
C VAL A 62 22.22 28.99 12.36
N THR A 63 22.26 30.22 12.87
CA THR A 63 22.50 30.50 14.29
C THR A 63 21.17 30.65 14.99
N LEU A 64 20.96 29.92 16.09
CA LEU A 64 19.74 29.98 16.89
C LEU A 64 20.03 30.20 18.37
N ASP A 65 19.26 31.09 18.99
CA ASP A 65 19.13 31.20 20.43
C ASP A 65 17.77 30.63 20.87
N LEU A 66 17.84 29.54 21.63
CA LEU A 66 16.72 28.77 22.18
C LEU A 66 16.58 28.96 23.69
N THR A 67 17.12 30.04 24.26
CA THR A 67 17.09 30.30 25.70
C THR A 67 15.78 30.94 26.18
N GLN A 68 14.90 31.36 25.26
CA GLN A 68 13.73 32.20 25.54
C GLN A 68 12.39 31.41 25.55
N GLY A 69 12.45 30.12 25.86
CA GLY A 69 11.26 29.26 25.90
C GLY A 69 10.79 28.89 24.50
N ASN A 70 9.56 29.26 24.14
CA ASN A 70 8.99 28.97 22.81
C ASN A 70 9.55 29.90 21.71
N LEU A 71 10.13 31.03 22.09
CA LEU A 71 10.65 31.99 21.13
C LEU A 71 12.01 31.55 20.62
N ILE A 72 12.22 31.76 19.32
CA ILE A 72 13.54 31.66 18.68
C ILE A 72 14.03 33.06 18.32
N SER A 73 15.34 33.26 18.46
CA SER A 73 16.06 34.38 17.85
C SER A 73 17.15 33.81 16.96
N GLY A 74 17.14 34.18 15.69
CA GLY A 74 17.90 33.54 14.63
C GLY A 74 18.71 34.51 13.78
N ALA A 75 19.84 34.01 13.28
CA ALA A 75 20.59 34.63 12.21
C ALA A 75 20.97 33.55 11.19
N CYS A 76 20.41 33.62 9.99
CA CYS A 76 20.70 32.68 8.91
C CYS A 76 21.56 33.36 7.85
N ALA A 77 22.84 32.98 7.77
CA ALA A 77 23.72 33.43 6.69
C ALA A 77 23.59 32.47 5.50
N ILE A 78 23.21 33.02 4.35
CA ILE A 78 22.85 32.28 3.15
C ILE A 78 23.86 32.63 2.06
N THR A 79 24.53 31.62 1.53
CA THR A 79 25.44 31.74 0.38
C THR A 79 24.76 31.15 -0.85
N ALA A 80 24.66 31.93 -1.92
CA ALA A 80 23.91 31.54 -3.11
C ALA A 80 24.52 32.09 -4.41
N THR A 81 24.15 31.48 -5.52
CA THR A 81 24.44 31.96 -6.89
C THR A 81 23.16 31.92 -7.72
N PRO A 82 22.90 32.90 -8.60
CA PRO A 82 21.68 32.88 -9.41
C PRO A 82 21.80 31.85 -10.53
N ARG A 83 20.71 31.16 -10.87
CA ARG A 83 20.71 30.20 -11.99
C ARG A 83 20.67 30.87 -13.37
N GLU A 84 20.16 32.11 -13.42
CA GLU A 84 20.07 32.90 -14.65
C GLU A 84 20.64 34.32 -14.46
N VAL A 85 20.91 35.02 -15.57
CA VAL A 85 21.38 36.41 -15.53
C VAL A 85 20.23 37.35 -15.18
N GLY A 86 20.49 38.31 -14.29
CA GLY A 86 19.57 39.43 -14.07
C GLY A 86 18.60 39.36 -12.88
N PRO A 87 18.63 38.40 -11.93
CA PRO A 87 17.77 38.53 -10.75
C PRO A 87 18.24 39.72 -9.90
N SER A 88 17.36 40.71 -9.76
CA SER A 88 17.51 41.83 -8.81
C SER A 88 16.92 41.49 -7.43
N THR A 89 16.36 40.29 -7.29
CA THR A 89 15.73 39.80 -6.06
C THR A 89 16.09 38.35 -5.80
N LEU A 90 16.22 37.99 -4.53
CA LEU A 90 16.39 36.60 -4.09
C LEU A 90 15.17 36.18 -3.25
N PRO A 91 14.37 35.19 -3.70
CA PRO A 91 13.23 34.70 -2.96
C PRO A 91 13.66 33.64 -1.92
N LEU A 92 13.06 33.73 -0.74
CA LEU A 92 13.09 32.76 0.36
C LEU A 92 11.67 32.62 0.92
N GLN A 93 11.48 31.66 1.81
CA GLN A 93 10.25 31.45 2.55
C GLN A 93 10.53 31.46 4.05
N LEU A 94 9.67 32.15 4.80
CA LEU A 94 9.69 32.25 6.26
C LEU A 94 8.25 32.47 6.75
N LEU A 95 7.76 31.60 7.63
CA LEU A 95 6.38 31.61 8.12
C LEU A 95 6.30 32.21 9.53
N ASP A 96 5.45 33.22 9.71
CA ASP A 96 5.04 33.83 10.99
C ASP A 96 6.15 34.34 11.93
N LEU A 97 7.40 34.40 11.45
CA LEU A 97 8.52 35.00 12.16
C LEU A 97 8.79 36.43 11.68
N ASN A 98 9.23 37.29 12.61
CA ASN A 98 9.58 38.66 12.30
C ASN A 98 11.01 38.73 11.75
N VAL A 99 11.21 39.40 10.61
CA VAL A 99 12.54 39.71 10.07
C VAL A 99 12.96 41.09 10.56
N ASP A 100 14.00 41.14 11.39
CA ASP A 100 14.52 42.37 11.97
C ASP A 100 15.39 43.14 10.96
N SER A 101 16.26 42.43 10.25
CA SER A 101 17.14 43.02 9.24
C SER A 101 17.73 41.97 8.30
N ILE A 102 18.13 42.40 7.12
CA ILE A 102 18.94 41.60 6.19
C ILE A 102 20.21 42.38 5.87
N LEU A 103 21.38 41.74 6.01
CA LEU A 103 22.68 42.36 5.88
C LEU A 103 23.54 41.65 4.83
N MET A 104 24.14 42.41 3.91
CA MET A 104 25.17 41.94 2.97
C MET A 104 26.40 42.83 3.13
N ASP A 105 27.55 42.26 3.46
CA ASP A 105 28.79 43.01 3.76
C ASP A 105 28.61 44.14 4.81
N GLY A 106 27.70 43.93 5.76
CA GLY A 106 27.32 44.90 6.79
C GLY A 106 26.37 46.01 6.34
N ALA A 107 25.98 46.06 5.06
CA ALA A 107 24.98 46.99 4.55
C ALA A 107 23.57 46.39 4.60
N LEU A 108 22.56 47.22 4.93
CA LEU A 108 21.16 46.81 4.97
C LEU A 108 20.60 46.57 3.57
N LEU A 109 19.94 45.43 3.38
CA LEU A 109 19.18 45.12 2.18
C LEU A 109 17.68 45.37 2.44
N PRO A 110 16.98 46.09 1.54
CA PRO A 110 15.53 46.16 1.58
C PRO A 110 14.92 44.78 1.35
N PHE A 111 13.78 44.49 1.98
CA PHE A 111 13.05 43.26 1.78
C PHE A 111 11.55 43.47 1.92
N THR A 112 10.78 42.52 1.41
CA THR A 112 9.35 42.40 1.66
C THR A 112 9.03 41.01 2.15
N LEU A 113 8.25 40.89 3.22
CA LEU A 113 7.68 39.64 3.69
C LEU A 113 6.16 39.70 3.51
N SER A 114 5.60 38.80 2.70
CA SER A 114 4.15 38.72 2.44
C SER A 114 3.67 37.29 2.53
N GLY A 115 2.84 36.98 3.53
CA GLY A 115 2.52 35.60 3.86
C GLY A 115 3.79 34.86 4.25
N ILE A 116 4.15 33.83 3.49
CA ILE A 116 5.41 33.09 3.68
C ILE A 116 6.56 33.63 2.82
N ASP A 117 6.30 34.46 1.81
CA ASP A 117 7.29 34.82 0.81
C ASP A 117 8.16 35.99 1.28
N LEU A 118 9.46 35.74 1.45
CA LEU A 118 10.50 36.71 1.78
C LEU A 118 11.30 37.05 0.52
N SER A 119 11.10 38.25 -0.02
CA SER A 119 11.83 38.74 -1.19
C SER A 119 12.92 39.74 -0.77
N VAL A 120 14.18 39.34 -0.94
CA VAL A 120 15.36 40.16 -0.63
C VAL A 120 15.74 40.99 -1.86
N GLN A 121 15.80 42.32 -1.71
CA GLN A 121 16.21 43.22 -2.79
C GLN A 121 17.73 43.35 -2.83
N LEU A 122 18.32 43.04 -3.98
CA LEU A 122 19.77 43.05 -4.17
C LEU A 122 20.25 44.42 -4.67
N PRO A 123 21.46 44.87 -4.29
CA PRO A 123 21.96 46.20 -4.64
C PRO A 123 22.26 46.35 -6.14
N GLN A 124 22.44 45.24 -6.83
CA GLN A 124 22.68 45.13 -8.27
C GLN A 124 22.19 43.78 -8.78
N ALA A 125 22.14 43.62 -10.10
CA ALA A 125 21.92 42.32 -10.73
C ALA A 125 23.19 41.46 -10.62
N PHE A 126 22.99 40.16 -10.42
CA PHE A 126 24.05 39.16 -10.40
C PHE A 126 23.94 38.20 -11.57
N THR A 127 25.03 37.48 -11.85
CA THR A 127 25.15 36.46 -12.89
C THR A 127 25.52 35.12 -12.27
N PRO A 128 25.33 33.98 -12.98
CA PRO A 128 25.72 32.65 -12.46
C PRO A 128 27.22 32.49 -12.14
N ALA A 129 28.07 33.46 -12.49
CA ALA A 129 29.48 33.49 -12.11
C ALA A 129 29.73 34.13 -10.74
N ASP A 130 28.72 34.80 -10.17
CA ASP A 130 28.81 35.50 -8.90
C ASP A 130 28.34 34.60 -7.75
N THR A 131 29.00 34.70 -6.61
CA THR A 131 28.55 34.10 -5.35
C THR A 131 28.34 35.20 -4.33
N ILE A 132 27.15 35.24 -3.74
CA ILE A 132 26.79 36.24 -2.74
C ILE A 132 26.54 35.58 -1.39
N THR A 133 26.80 36.33 -0.31
CA THR A 133 26.42 35.93 1.05
C THR A 133 25.70 37.09 1.74
N PHE A 134 24.57 36.80 2.37
CA PHE A 134 23.84 37.76 3.20
C PHE A 134 23.28 37.05 4.43
N THR A 135 22.99 37.80 5.48
CA THR A 135 22.43 37.27 6.74
C THR A 135 21.05 37.83 6.99
N VAL A 136 20.08 36.95 7.20
CA VAL A 136 18.73 37.29 7.65
C VAL A 136 18.68 37.16 9.17
N HIS A 137 18.40 38.27 9.86
CA HIS A 137 18.13 38.29 11.30
C HIS A 137 16.63 38.24 11.55
N TYR A 138 16.18 37.29 12.36
CA TYR A 138 14.77 37.04 12.58
C TYR A 138 14.48 36.56 14.00
N SER A 139 13.25 36.73 14.46
CA SER A 139 12.81 36.25 15.77
C SER A 139 11.31 36.06 15.85
N GLY A 140 10.84 35.24 16.79
CA GLY A 140 9.40 35.04 17.02
C GLY A 140 9.07 33.68 17.62
N ASP A 141 7.78 33.40 17.72
CA ASP A 141 7.24 32.09 18.09
C ASP A 141 7.02 31.28 16.79
N PRO A 142 7.74 30.17 16.56
CA PRO A 142 7.60 29.37 15.35
C PRO A 142 6.17 28.86 15.15
N ALA A 143 5.70 28.88 13.90
CA ALA A 143 4.43 28.27 13.55
C ALA A 143 4.50 26.74 13.64
N LEU A 144 3.36 26.13 13.99
CA LEU A 144 3.13 24.69 13.93
C LEU A 144 2.13 24.39 12.82
N ASP A 145 2.28 23.24 12.16
CA ASP A 145 1.31 22.79 11.20
C ASP A 145 -0.04 22.48 11.91
N PRO A 146 -1.18 22.88 11.34
CA PRO A 146 -2.50 22.60 11.90
C PRO A 146 -2.80 21.11 12.10
N SER A 147 -2.10 20.21 11.39
CA SER A 147 -2.21 18.77 11.60
C SER A 147 -1.74 18.30 12.98
N GLY A 148 -0.94 19.12 13.66
CA GLY A 148 -0.20 18.71 14.85
C GLY A 148 1.15 18.05 14.55
N PHE A 149 1.53 17.88 13.27
CA PHE A 149 2.83 17.38 12.83
C PHE A 149 3.47 18.35 11.81
N GLY A 150 4.55 18.99 12.24
CA GLY A 150 5.32 19.94 11.43
C GLY A 150 5.57 21.24 12.17
N GLY A 151 6.80 21.74 12.09
CA GLY A 151 7.18 23.03 12.65
C GLY A 151 8.22 22.86 13.75
N PHE A 152 8.30 23.83 14.66
CA PHE A 152 9.28 23.83 15.75
C PHE A 152 8.56 23.84 17.10
N TYR A 153 8.73 22.77 17.85
CA TYR A 153 8.01 22.51 19.08
C TYR A 153 8.86 22.84 20.29
N THR A 154 8.20 23.41 21.30
CA THR A 154 8.67 23.37 22.69
C THR A 154 7.69 22.54 23.51
N THR A 155 8.10 21.35 23.92
CA THR A 155 7.25 20.40 24.66
C THR A 155 7.95 19.96 25.94
N GLY A 156 7.52 20.56 27.07
CA GLY A 156 8.13 20.30 28.37
C GLY A 156 9.60 20.75 28.39
N THR A 157 10.53 19.79 28.44
CA THR A 157 11.98 20.03 28.45
C THR A 157 12.66 19.79 27.11
N TYR A 158 11.88 19.63 26.03
CA TYR A 158 12.36 19.38 24.68
C TYR A 158 12.06 20.58 23.78
N LEU A 159 13.03 20.95 22.96
CA LEU A 159 12.86 21.84 21.82
C LEU A 159 13.30 21.10 20.56
N TYR A 160 12.48 21.00 19.53
CA TYR A 160 12.80 20.19 18.35
C TYR A 160 11.93 20.58 17.16
N ASN A 161 12.44 20.40 15.95
CA ASN A 161 11.64 20.55 14.74
C ASN A 161 11.13 19.23 14.16
N LEU A 162 10.06 19.33 13.36
CA LEU A 162 9.61 18.33 12.42
C LEU A 162 9.57 18.98 11.04
N GLY A 163 10.27 18.36 10.09
CA GLY A 163 10.61 18.98 8.82
C GLY A 163 9.53 19.03 7.76
N VAL A 164 8.47 18.23 7.92
CA VAL A 164 7.34 18.16 6.99
C VAL A 164 6.03 18.55 7.67
N ALA A 165 5.10 19.02 6.87
CA ALA A 165 3.73 19.36 7.25
C ALA A 165 2.74 18.49 6.45
N PHE A 166 1.66 18.05 7.08
CA PHE A 166 0.64 17.25 6.39
C PHE A 166 -0.50 18.06 5.81
N THR A 167 -0.75 19.26 6.36
CA THR A 167 -1.87 20.10 5.91
C THR A 167 -1.43 21.37 5.21
N SER A 168 -0.24 21.89 5.56
CA SER A 168 0.35 23.03 4.86
C SER A 168 1.00 22.62 3.54
N VAL A 169 0.77 23.45 2.52
CA VAL A 169 1.43 23.36 1.21
C VAL A 169 2.34 24.58 1.01
N PRO A 170 3.61 24.42 0.60
CA PRO A 170 4.30 23.15 0.35
C PRO A 170 4.49 22.33 1.63
N HIS A 171 4.59 20.99 1.46
CA HIS A 171 4.73 20.01 2.53
C HIS A 171 6.11 20.01 3.20
N SER A 172 7.18 20.40 2.47
CA SER A 172 8.43 20.82 3.11
C SER A 172 8.11 21.95 4.09
N TYR A 173 8.69 21.98 5.29
CA TYR A 173 8.27 22.89 6.35
C TYR A 173 9.43 23.52 7.12
N GLY A 174 10.57 23.70 6.45
CA GLY A 174 11.72 24.43 6.99
C GLY A 174 11.40 25.89 7.29
N ARG A 175 10.50 26.52 6.50
CA ARG A 175 10.09 27.92 6.64
C ARG A 175 9.52 28.27 8.01
N ALA A 176 9.09 27.29 8.79
CA ALA A 176 8.53 27.49 10.12
C ALA A 176 9.57 27.98 11.14
N TRP A 177 10.87 27.79 10.91
CA TRP A 177 11.90 28.10 11.90
C TRP A 177 13.18 28.75 11.35
N PHE A 178 13.36 28.79 10.03
CA PHE A 178 14.46 29.52 9.40
C PHE A 178 14.12 29.92 7.94
N PRO A 179 14.71 31.01 7.43
CA PRO A 179 14.47 31.45 6.06
C PRO A 179 15.19 30.52 5.08
N CYS A 180 14.45 29.92 4.15
CA CYS A 180 14.97 28.91 3.21
C CYS A 180 14.20 28.89 1.88
N ALA A 181 14.73 28.20 0.88
CA ALA A 181 13.91 27.73 -0.24
C ALA A 181 13.15 26.48 0.22
N ASP A 182 11.86 26.59 0.51
CA ASP A 182 11.12 25.53 1.22
C ASP A 182 10.41 24.58 0.26
N ASN A 183 11.20 23.73 -0.39
CA ASN A 183 10.76 22.72 -1.33
C ASN A 183 11.62 21.45 -1.20
N PHE A 184 11.35 20.44 -2.03
CA PHE A 184 12.09 19.16 -2.01
C PHE A 184 13.33 19.15 -2.92
N THR A 185 13.52 20.15 -3.79
CA THR A 185 14.51 20.10 -4.88
C THR A 185 15.73 20.98 -4.66
N GLU A 186 15.57 22.11 -3.99
CA GLU A 186 16.65 23.03 -3.65
C GLU A 186 17.41 22.50 -2.44
N ARG A 187 18.72 22.32 -2.58
CA ARG A 187 19.56 21.65 -1.57
C ARG A 187 20.71 22.55 -1.15
N SER A 188 21.04 22.55 0.13
CA SER A 188 22.16 23.30 0.68
C SER A 188 22.98 22.44 1.64
N SER A 189 24.27 22.76 1.77
CA SER A 189 25.04 22.33 2.95
C SER A 189 24.70 23.22 4.16
N TYR A 190 24.90 22.72 5.38
CA TYR A 190 24.43 23.41 6.59
C TYR A 190 25.47 23.50 7.72
N GLU A 191 25.47 24.63 8.41
CA GLU A 191 26.02 24.75 9.77
C GLU A 191 24.92 25.16 10.74
N PHE A 192 24.88 24.54 11.92
CA PHE A 192 23.96 24.91 13.00
C PHE A 192 24.73 25.37 14.22
N ILE A 193 24.52 26.60 14.65
CA ILE A 193 25.15 27.19 15.84
C ILE A 193 24.05 27.51 16.84
N VAL A 194 23.81 26.58 17.76
CA VAL A 194 22.62 26.60 18.62
C VAL A 194 23.01 26.87 20.05
N THR A 195 22.43 27.92 20.63
CA THR A 195 22.58 28.30 22.04
C THR A 195 21.35 27.88 22.83
N THR A 196 21.56 27.16 23.93
CA THR A 196 20.53 26.62 24.81
C THR A 196 20.80 26.98 26.27
N THR A 197 19.76 26.94 27.11
CA THR A 197 19.92 27.07 28.56
C THR A 197 20.46 25.75 29.13
N ALA A 198 21.54 25.81 29.93
CA ALA A 198 22.07 24.63 30.61
C ALA A 198 21.00 24.03 31.55
N PRO A 199 20.83 22.69 31.61
CA PRO A 199 21.71 21.65 31.07
C PRO A 199 21.34 21.14 29.67
N TYR A 200 20.55 21.87 28.89
CA TYR A 200 20.13 21.40 27.57
C TYR A 200 21.28 21.49 26.57
N THR A 201 21.40 20.48 25.72
CA THR A 201 22.39 20.45 24.65
C THR A 201 21.71 20.17 23.31
N ALA A 202 22.11 20.91 22.28
CA ALA A 202 21.57 20.77 20.94
C ALA A 202 22.24 19.62 20.16
N TRP A 203 21.44 18.92 19.37
CA TRP A 203 21.80 17.89 18.39
C TRP A 203 21.19 18.28 17.05
N CYS A 204 22.02 18.29 16.02
CA CYS A 204 21.67 18.72 14.67
C CYS A 204 22.25 17.73 13.66
N ASN A 205 21.98 17.95 12.37
CA ASN A 205 22.62 17.19 11.30
C ASN A 205 24.16 17.30 11.36
N GLY A 206 24.83 16.26 10.88
CA GLY A 206 26.26 16.19 10.67
C GLY A 206 27.09 16.04 11.95
N GLU A 207 28.29 16.61 11.93
CA GLU A 207 29.32 16.46 12.94
C GLU A 207 29.35 17.63 13.93
N LEU A 208 29.63 17.31 15.20
CA LEU A 208 29.82 18.33 16.25
C LEU A 208 31.25 18.86 16.15
N LEU A 209 31.40 20.10 15.71
CA LEU A 209 32.69 20.76 15.58
C LEU A 209 33.18 21.35 16.90
N SER A 210 32.28 21.97 17.67
CA SER A 210 32.63 22.55 18.96
C SER A 210 31.45 22.68 19.91
N GLU A 211 31.77 22.68 21.21
CA GLU A 211 30.88 23.05 22.30
C GLU A 211 31.57 24.12 23.13
N THR A 212 30.84 25.18 23.44
CA THR A 212 31.31 26.25 24.32
C THR A 212 30.26 26.56 25.38
N GLN A 213 30.70 27.14 26.49
CA GLN A 213 29.82 27.59 27.57
C GLN A 213 30.00 29.12 27.72
N PRO A 214 29.33 29.94 26.90
CA PRO A 214 29.56 31.39 26.87
C PRO A 214 29.24 32.08 28.20
N THR A 215 28.26 31.53 28.94
CA THR A 215 27.90 31.94 30.29
C THR A 215 27.73 30.72 31.18
N ALA A 216 27.70 30.90 32.51
CA ALA A 216 27.44 29.79 33.43
C ALA A 216 26.08 29.08 33.18
N SER A 217 25.13 29.75 32.53
CA SER A 217 23.77 29.26 32.28
C SER A 217 23.48 28.88 30.83
N THR A 218 24.43 29.04 29.90
CA THR A 218 24.19 28.76 28.46
C THR A 218 25.25 27.85 27.87
N ILE A 219 24.84 26.98 26.95
CA ILE A 219 25.71 26.11 26.16
C ILE A 219 25.47 26.44 24.69
N THR A 220 26.54 26.58 23.92
CA THR A 220 26.47 26.78 22.46
C THR A 220 27.19 25.63 21.78
N ARG A 221 26.50 24.94 20.86
CA ARG A 221 27.08 23.89 20.02
C ARG A 221 27.08 24.29 18.57
N HIS A 222 28.17 23.94 17.88
CA HIS A 222 28.36 24.18 16.46
C HIS A 222 28.45 22.84 15.73
N TRP A 223 27.47 22.60 14.88
CA TRP A 223 27.34 21.43 14.03
C TRP A 223 27.55 21.78 12.56
N ARG A 224 28.04 20.84 11.76
CA ARG A 224 28.24 21.01 10.32
C ARG A 224 27.89 19.73 9.55
N LEU A 225 27.12 19.88 8.48
CA LEU A 225 26.83 18.89 7.47
C LEU A 225 27.34 19.42 6.12
N ASP A 226 28.27 18.70 5.50
CA ASP A 226 28.86 19.10 4.22
C ASP A 226 28.05 18.59 3.02
N GLU A 227 27.32 17.48 3.18
CA GLU A 227 26.38 16.97 2.20
C GLU A 227 25.19 17.94 2.03
N SER A 228 24.77 18.17 0.78
CA SER A 228 23.63 19.02 0.50
C SER A 228 22.32 18.29 0.77
N ILE A 229 21.40 18.94 1.49
CA ILE A 229 20.05 18.43 1.78
C ILE A 229 18.99 19.51 1.51
N PRO A 230 17.75 19.14 1.17
CA PRO A 230 16.62 20.07 1.16
C PRO A 230 16.24 20.53 2.58
N SER A 231 15.55 21.66 2.66
CA SER A 231 15.21 22.33 3.93
C SER A 231 14.42 21.45 4.90
N TYR A 232 13.58 20.55 4.41
CA TYR A 232 12.79 19.64 5.24
C TYR A 232 13.65 18.65 6.05
N LEU A 233 14.89 18.39 5.63
CA LEU A 233 15.80 17.48 6.34
C LEU A 233 16.67 18.19 7.38
N ALA A 234 16.71 19.52 7.38
CA ALA A 234 17.42 20.29 8.41
C ALA A 234 16.81 20.03 9.80
N SER A 235 17.66 19.79 10.79
CA SER A 235 17.29 19.31 12.12
C SER A 235 17.99 20.09 13.23
N VAL A 236 17.19 20.46 14.24
CA VAL A 236 17.64 20.91 15.54
C VAL A 236 16.76 20.26 16.59
N SER A 237 17.40 19.65 17.59
CA SER A 237 16.76 19.15 18.80
C SER A 237 17.59 19.46 20.03
N ALA A 238 16.96 19.87 21.13
CA ALA A 238 17.61 20.23 22.38
C ALA A 238 16.83 19.72 23.60
N ALA A 239 17.53 19.04 24.49
CA ALA A 239 17.07 18.61 25.81
C ALA A 239 18.28 18.30 26.69
N ASN A 240 18.03 17.85 27.92
CA ASN A 240 19.09 17.30 28.80
C ASN A 240 19.48 15.88 28.35
N TYR A 241 20.13 15.80 27.19
CA TYR A 241 20.47 14.57 26.51
C TYR A 241 21.71 13.89 27.11
N ALA A 242 21.64 12.56 27.18
CA ALA A 242 22.75 11.64 27.28
C ALA A 242 22.94 10.94 25.92
N VAL A 243 24.13 10.38 25.70
CA VAL A 243 24.50 9.77 24.41
C VAL A 243 24.98 8.36 24.64
N VAL A 244 24.42 7.44 23.86
CA VAL A 244 24.97 6.11 23.64
C VAL A 244 25.67 6.13 22.29
N ARG A 245 26.94 5.73 22.28
CA ARG A 245 27.74 5.60 21.06
C ARG A 245 27.92 4.13 20.73
N ASP A 246 27.86 3.84 19.44
CA ASP A 246 28.14 2.53 18.86
C ASP A 246 28.79 2.72 17.47
N THR A 247 29.11 1.63 16.80
CA THR A 247 29.50 1.64 15.38
C THR A 247 28.77 0.55 14.61
N LEU A 248 28.60 0.77 13.31
CA LEU A 248 28.11 -0.24 12.36
C LEU A 248 29.20 -0.49 11.33
N THR A 249 29.46 -1.75 11.02
CA THR A 249 30.42 -2.12 9.98
C THR A 249 29.73 -2.10 8.62
N SER A 250 30.22 -1.28 7.69
CA SER A 250 29.72 -1.22 6.30
C SER A 250 30.21 -2.40 5.45
N ILE A 251 29.52 -2.71 4.34
CA ILE A 251 29.97 -3.62 3.28
C ILE A 251 31.33 -3.22 2.72
N THR A 252 31.73 -1.96 2.88
CA THR A 252 33.06 -1.43 2.53
C THR A 252 34.15 -1.75 3.57
N SER A 253 33.78 -2.39 4.68
CA SER A 253 34.60 -2.60 5.89
C SER A 253 34.96 -1.33 6.66
N GLU A 254 34.38 -0.18 6.31
CA GLU A 254 34.49 1.05 7.09
C GLU A 254 33.50 1.04 8.27
N GLU A 255 33.89 1.65 9.39
CA GLU A 255 33.04 1.77 10.57
C GLU A 255 32.25 3.08 10.51
N THR A 256 30.92 2.99 10.41
CA THR A 256 30.02 4.13 10.48
C THR A 256 29.67 4.43 11.94
N PRO A 257 29.94 5.64 12.45
CA PRO A 257 29.56 6.02 13.81
C PRO A 257 28.03 5.98 14.02
N VAL A 258 27.61 5.52 15.20
CA VAL A 258 26.22 5.60 15.65
C VAL A 258 26.11 6.49 16.88
N THR A 259 25.10 7.36 16.90
CA THR A 259 24.70 8.08 18.12
C THR A 259 23.22 7.88 18.40
N LEU A 260 22.93 7.22 19.52
CA LEU A 260 21.57 7.12 20.07
C LEU A 260 21.45 8.12 21.22
N VAL A 261 20.67 9.17 21.01
CA VAL A 261 20.58 10.35 21.86
C VAL A 261 19.23 10.36 22.56
N ALA A 262 19.23 10.34 23.89
CA ALA A 262 18.02 10.29 24.71
C ALA A 262 18.29 10.95 26.06
N ARG A 263 17.26 11.33 26.81
CA ARG A 263 17.51 11.73 28.21
C ARG A 263 18.04 10.54 28.99
N ALA A 264 18.86 10.79 30.02
CA ALA A 264 19.53 9.74 30.78
C ALA A 264 18.63 8.56 31.20
N PRO A 265 17.39 8.78 31.72
CA PRO A 265 16.50 7.68 32.12
C PRO A 265 16.03 6.79 30.96
N ASP A 266 15.99 7.33 29.74
CA ASP A 266 15.44 6.68 28.56
C ASP A 266 16.51 5.86 27.79
N THR A 267 17.80 6.07 28.08
CA THR A 267 18.92 5.46 27.34
C THR A 267 18.91 3.93 27.33
N THR A 268 18.57 3.28 28.44
CA THR A 268 18.51 1.81 28.51
C THR A 268 17.40 1.25 27.63
N ALA A 269 16.22 1.87 27.66
CA ALA A 269 15.09 1.47 26.83
C ALA A 269 15.42 1.66 25.35
N MET A 270 16.03 2.80 25.00
CA MET A 270 16.48 3.06 23.63
C MET A 270 17.47 2.00 23.14
N LYS A 271 18.53 1.67 23.92
CA LYS A 271 19.47 0.61 23.53
C LYS A 271 18.79 -0.72 23.22
N ASN A 272 17.85 -1.13 24.08
CA ASN A 272 17.16 -2.41 23.93
C ASN A 272 16.23 -2.42 22.70
N SER A 273 15.58 -1.29 22.38
CA SER A 273 14.76 -1.15 21.17
C SER A 273 15.59 -1.16 19.88
N PHE A 274 16.87 -0.79 19.94
CA PHE A 274 17.76 -0.63 18.78
C PHE A 274 18.73 -1.81 18.58
N ILE A 275 18.55 -2.93 19.29
CA ILE A 275 19.48 -4.07 19.23
C ILE A 275 19.65 -4.68 17.83
N ASN A 276 18.65 -4.48 16.95
CA ASN A 276 18.64 -4.98 15.58
C ASN A 276 19.02 -3.91 14.53
N LEU A 277 19.55 -2.75 14.94
CA LEU A 277 19.95 -1.67 14.03
C LEU A 277 20.98 -2.15 12.98
N GLN A 278 21.95 -2.98 13.38
CA GLN A 278 22.92 -3.58 12.45
C GLN A 278 22.23 -4.44 11.38
N GLY A 279 21.19 -5.21 11.75
CA GLY A 279 20.46 -6.03 10.78
C GLY A 279 19.74 -5.20 9.72
N ALA A 280 19.18 -4.05 10.09
CA ALA A 280 18.60 -3.11 9.13
C ALA A 280 19.69 -2.52 8.21
N PHE A 281 20.79 -2.06 8.80
CA PHE A 281 21.92 -1.47 8.08
C PHE A 281 22.53 -2.44 7.06
N ASP A 282 22.84 -3.67 7.47
CA ASP A 282 23.39 -4.73 6.62
C ASP A 282 22.45 -5.04 5.46
N ARG A 283 21.15 -5.19 5.77
CA ARG A 283 20.14 -5.54 4.78
C ARG A 283 20.01 -4.45 3.72
N PHE A 284 20.03 -3.19 4.12
CA PHE A 284 19.90 -2.07 3.19
C PHE A 284 21.14 -1.92 2.33
N GLU A 285 22.35 -1.99 2.90
CA GLU A 285 23.57 -1.95 2.11
C GLU A 285 23.66 -3.11 1.13
N GLN A 286 23.22 -4.31 1.52
CA GLN A 286 23.17 -5.46 0.64
C GLN A 286 22.37 -5.12 -0.63
N TRP A 287 21.19 -4.51 -0.50
CA TRP A 287 20.25 -4.28 -1.60
C TRP A 287 20.50 -2.98 -2.38
N PHE A 288 21.00 -1.94 -1.72
CA PHE A 288 20.96 -0.57 -2.23
C PHE A 288 22.34 0.12 -2.25
N GLY A 289 23.40 -0.60 -1.89
CA GLY A 289 24.76 -0.08 -1.88
C GLY A 289 25.14 0.62 -0.58
N PRO A 290 26.40 1.05 -0.45
CA PRO A 290 26.98 1.48 0.82
C PRO A 290 26.32 2.75 1.36
N TYR A 291 26.25 2.85 2.69
CA TYR A 291 25.76 4.04 3.39
C TYR A 291 26.71 5.23 3.15
N ARG A 292 26.15 6.39 2.77
CA ARG A 292 26.94 7.55 2.28
C ARG A 292 27.00 8.74 3.23
N TRP A 293 26.53 8.58 4.46
CA TRP A 293 26.50 9.67 5.43
C TRP A 293 27.54 9.47 6.52
N ASN A 294 27.98 10.55 7.13
CA ASN A 294 29.04 10.51 8.14
C ASN A 294 28.63 9.83 9.46
N ARG A 295 27.33 9.63 9.71
CA ARG A 295 26.82 9.03 10.95
C ARG A 295 25.37 8.56 10.83
N VAL A 296 25.06 7.43 11.47
CA VAL A 296 23.68 7.03 11.81
C VAL A 296 23.28 7.65 13.16
N GLY A 297 22.44 8.68 13.13
CA GLY A 297 22.00 9.39 14.33
C GLY A 297 20.51 9.24 14.60
N TYR A 298 20.16 8.91 15.84
CA TYR A 298 18.79 8.91 16.36
C TYR A 298 18.70 9.80 17.61
N VAL A 299 17.69 10.66 17.67
CA VAL A 299 17.43 11.57 18.77
C VAL A 299 15.99 11.39 19.26
N LEU A 300 15.83 11.05 20.54
CA LEU A 300 14.49 10.92 21.11
C LEU A 300 13.83 12.27 21.31
N THR A 301 12.63 12.42 20.74
CA THR A 301 11.73 13.57 20.86
C THR A 301 10.36 13.11 21.38
N PRO A 302 9.52 14.00 21.94
CA PRO A 302 8.17 13.63 22.40
C PRO A 302 7.25 13.07 21.31
N GLN A 303 7.40 13.54 20.08
CA GLN A 303 6.73 13.04 18.88
C GLN A 303 7.69 13.09 17.69
N GLY A 304 7.35 12.44 16.59
CA GLY A 304 8.23 12.30 15.44
C GLY A 304 8.15 10.90 14.84
N ALA A 305 9.29 10.38 14.39
CA ALA A 305 9.52 9.49 13.25
C ALA A 305 9.61 10.35 11.98
N MET A 306 10.72 11.11 11.96
CA MET A 306 11.10 12.08 10.93
C MET A 306 12.57 11.86 10.60
N GLU A 307 12.83 11.66 9.31
CA GLU A 307 14.03 11.06 8.76
C GLU A 307 15.22 12.01 8.59
N HIS A 308 15.23 13.12 9.33
CA HIS A 308 16.27 14.15 9.26
C HIS A 308 17.67 13.55 9.09
N ALA A 309 18.34 13.90 8.00
CA ALA A 309 19.60 13.29 7.61
C ALA A 309 20.61 13.28 8.77
N THR A 310 21.15 12.12 9.13
CA THR A 310 22.13 11.93 10.23
C THR A 310 21.64 12.29 11.66
N SER A 311 20.36 12.63 11.84
CA SER A 311 19.77 13.05 13.12
C SER A 311 18.26 12.75 13.18
N ILE A 312 17.87 11.50 12.93
CA ILE A 312 16.48 11.03 12.93
C ILE A 312 15.81 11.42 14.24
N HIS A 313 14.68 12.12 14.18
CA HIS A 313 13.86 12.41 15.36
C HIS A 313 12.90 11.24 15.59
N TYR A 314 13.07 10.51 16.68
CA TYR A 314 12.36 9.27 16.96
C TYR A 314 11.51 9.39 18.24
N PRO A 315 10.24 8.96 18.27
CA PRO A 315 9.39 9.19 19.43
C PRO A 315 9.87 8.43 20.66
N GLN A 316 10.01 9.13 21.79
CA GLN A 316 10.41 8.54 23.07
C GLN A 316 9.44 7.41 23.50
N SER A 317 8.15 7.52 23.15
CA SER A 317 7.12 6.55 23.52
C SER A 317 7.30 5.16 22.88
N ILE A 318 7.97 5.08 21.73
CA ILE A 318 8.16 3.82 20.98
C ILE A 318 9.58 3.25 21.13
N ALA A 319 10.53 4.03 21.67
CA ALA A 319 11.83 3.55 22.15
C ALA A 319 11.73 2.97 23.58
N ASN A 320 10.78 2.07 23.79
CA ASN A 320 10.33 1.63 25.12
C ASN A 320 11.06 0.39 25.68
N GLY A 321 12.09 -0.10 24.98
CA GLY A 321 12.86 -1.29 25.34
C GLY A 321 12.31 -2.61 24.82
N SER A 322 11.20 -2.60 24.07
CA SER A 322 10.73 -3.75 23.30
C SER A 322 11.15 -3.64 21.82
N LEU A 323 10.96 -4.74 21.09
CA LEU A 323 11.14 -4.84 19.64
C LEU A 323 9.82 -4.62 18.87
N SER A 324 8.82 -4.01 19.50
CA SER A 324 7.50 -3.82 18.89
C SER A 324 7.47 -2.75 17.79
N TYR A 325 8.50 -1.91 17.72
CA TYR A 325 8.61 -0.77 16.80
C TYR A 325 9.95 -0.76 16.04
N GLN A 326 10.59 -1.92 15.93
CA GLN A 326 11.86 -2.04 15.20
C GLN A 326 11.68 -1.83 13.69
N ASP A 327 10.48 -2.06 13.17
CA ASP A 327 10.06 -1.70 11.81
C ASP A 327 10.09 -0.18 11.60
N VAL A 328 9.60 0.61 12.54
CA VAL A 328 9.69 2.08 12.50
C VAL A 328 11.14 2.54 12.54
N MET A 329 11.97 1.93 13.41
CA MET A 329 13.42 2.20 13.40
C MET A 329 14.03 1.91 12.02
N ALA A 330 13.71 0.77 11.42
CA ALA A 330 14.21 0.42 10.09
C ALA A 330 13.69 1.36 8.99
N HIS A 331 12.43 1.79 9.03
CA HIS A 331 11.83 2.78 8.13
C HIS A 331 12.60 4.10 8.14
N GLU A 332 12.85 4.65 9.33
CA GLU A 332 13.58 5.91 9.42
C GLU A 332 15.06 5.79 8.97
N LEU A 333 15.69 4.63 9.18
CA LEU A 333 17.02 4.37 8.62
C LEU A 333 16.98 4.30 7.09
N ALA A 334 15.97 3.64 6.52
CA ALA A 334 15.82 3.42 5.09
C ALA A 334 15.83 4.74 4.29
N HIS A 335 15.32 5.81 4.90
CA HIS A 335 15.32 7.13 4.29
C HIS A 335 16.71 7.68 3.96
N HIS A 336 17.78 7.15 4.55
CA HIS A 336 19.14 7.52 4.19
C HIS A 336 19.52 7.11 2.75
N TRP A 337 18.80 6.17 2.14
CA TRP A 337 18.88 5.87 0.70
C TRP A 337 17.74 6.57 -0.06
N PHE A 338 16.49 6.45 0.41
CA PHE A 338 15.30 6.98 -0.27
C PHE A 338 14.56 8.04 0.56
N GLY A 339 14.71 9.31 0.20
CA GLY A 339 14.23 10.48 0.93
C GLY A 339 15.37 11.47 1.14
N ASN A 340 16.50 10.99 1.68
CA ASN A 340 17.64 11.85 1.99
C ASN A 340 18.65 11.92 0.87
N LEU A 341 19.15 10.76 0.42
CA LEU A 341 20.18 10.67 -0.61
C LEU A 341 19.57 10.98 -1.98
N VAL A 342 18.44 10.34 -2.30
CA VAL A 342 17.60 10.68 -3.44
C VAL A 342 16.23 11.06 -2.91
N THR A 343 15.65 12.18 -3.34
CA THR A 343 14.32 12.64 -2.87
C THR A 343 13.37 12.86 -4.04
N CYS A 344 12.06 12.84 -3.78
CA CYS A 344 11.06 13.15 -4.79
C CYS A 344 11.16 14.62 -5.28
N GLU A 345 10.96 14.82 -6.58
CA GLU A 345 10.93 16.15 -7.22
C GLU A 345 9.77 17.02 -6.73
N ARG A 346 8.65 16.38 -6.39
CA ARG A 346 7.43 17.03 -5.90
C ARG A 346 6.71 16.11 -4.92
N ALA A 347 5.88 16.71 -4.05
CA ALA A 347 5.14 15.95 -3.03
C ALA A 347 4.20 14.90 -3.64
N GLU A 348 3.71 15.14 -4.86
CA GLU A 348 2.85 14.22 -5.59
C GLU A 348 3.57 12.92 -6.01
N GLU A 349 4.89 12.82 -5.82
CA GLU A 349 5.73 11.63 -6.05
C GLU A 349 6.28 11.04 -4.73
N MET A 350 5.68 11.39 -3.57
CA MET A 350 6.20 11.04 -2.24
C MET A 350 6.38 9.53 -1.99
N TYR A 351 5.76 8.67 -2.80
CA TYR A 351 5.96 7.22 -2.72
C TYR A 351 7.44 6.82 -2.97
N ILE A 352 8.20 7.64 -3.71
CA ILE A 352 9.64 7.43 -3.93
C ILE A 352 10.40 7.53 -2.59
N ASN A 353 9.94 8.37 -1.68
CA ASN A 353 10.52 8.50 -0.35
C ASN A 353 9.89 7.47 0.60
N GLU A 354 8.58 7.58 0.82
CA GLU A 354 7.86 6.88 1.89
C GLU A 354 7.51 5.43 1.53
N GLY A 355 7.13 5.17 0.28
CA GLY A 355 6.84 3.81 -0.19
C GLY A 355 8.09 2.92 -0.24
N PHE A 356 9.23 3.50 -0.63
CA PHE A 356 10.53 2.80 -0.55
C PHE A 356 10.94 2.54 0.89
N ALA A 357 10.88 3.54 1.77
CA ALA A 357 11.23 3.36 3.18
C ALA A 357 10.39 2.26 3.86
N GLU A 358 9.08 2.22 3.58
CA GLU A 358 8.17 1.19 4.07
C GLU A 358 8.53 -0.20 3.52
N TYR A 359 8.84 -0.31 2.22
CA TYR A 359 9.30 -1.57 1.62
C TYR A 359 10.62 -2.07 2.23
N LEU A 360 11.55 -1.17 2.48
CA LEU A 360 12.83 -1.49 3.11
C LEU A 360 12.61 -2.03 4.53
N ALA A 361 11.68 -1.47 5.29
CA ALA A 361 11.29 -2.02 6.60
C ALA A 361 10.81 -3.48 6.47
N TYR A 362 10.14 -3.87 5.38
CA TYR A 362 9.75 -5.27 5.14
C TYR A 362 10.98 -6.15 4.88
N LEU A 363 11.92 -5.69 4.05
CA LEU A 363 13.19 -6.40 3.82
C LEU A 363 13.99 -6.58 5.10
N PHE A 364 13.95 -5.61 6.02
CA PHE A 364 14.54 -5.74 7.34
C PHE A 364 13.87 -6.86 8.16
N LEU A 365 12.54 -6.95 8.17
CA LEU A 365 11.85 -8.05 8.86
C LEU A 365 12.22 -9.42 8.26
N GLU A 366 12.51 -9.48 6.96
CA GLU A 366 13.08 -10.67 6.32
C GLU A 366 14.42 -11.08 6.96
N GLU A 367 15.29 -10.10 7.23
CA GLU A 367 16.60 -10.32 7.82
C GLU A 367 16.51 -10.84 9.26
N VAL A 368 15.69 -10.21 10.10
CA VAL A 368 15.65 -10.54 11.53
C VAL A 368 14.65 -11.63 11.91
N ASN A 369 13.65 -11.89 11.06
CA ASN A 369 12.57 -12.86 11.34
C ASN A 369 12.37 -13.91 10.24
N GLY A 370 13.10 -13.81 9.12
CA GLY A 370 13.07 -14.78 8.04
C GLY A 370 12.02 -14.49 6.95
N PRO A 371 12.04 -15.25 5.85
CA PRO A 371 11.21 -15.01 4.67
C PRO A 371 9.71 -15.16 4.92
N ASP A 372 9.30 -15.95 5.91
CA ASP A 372 7.89 -16.12 6.26
C ASP A 372 7.32 -14.87 6.93
N ALA A 373 8.13 -14.17 7.74
CA ALA A 373 7.75 -12.91 8.34
C ALA A 373 7.56 -11.82 7.26
N TYR A 374 8.49 -11.75 6.30
CA TYR A 374 8.36 -10.87 5.13
C TYR A 374 7.05 -11.11 4.37
N ARG A 375 6.79 -12.37 3.96
CA ARG A 375 5.56 -12.71 3.22
C ARG A 375 4.31 -12.40 4.04
N ASN A 376 4.33 -12.65 5.35
CA ASN A 376 3.21 -12.31 6.21
C ASN A 376 2.97 -10.80 6.30
N THR A 377 4.02 -9.98 6.38
CA THR A 377 3.91 -8.52 6.36
C THR A 377 3.31 -8.03 5.05
N VAL A 378 3.79 -8.53 3.90
CA VAL A 378 3.22 -8.19 2.58
C VAL A 378 1.75 -8.58 2.49
N ARG A 379 1.36 -9.79 2.94
CA ARG A 379 -0.05 -10.22 2.95
C ARG A 379 -0.94 -9.31 3.80
N ILE A 380 -0.51 -8.95 5.00
CA ILE A 380 -1.27 -8.09 5.91
C ILE A 380 -1.43 -6.70 5.30
N ASN A 381 -0.33 -6.11 4.81
CA ASN A 381 -0.34 -4.83 4.13
C ASN A 381 -1.31 -4.83 2.95
N HIS A 382 -1.14 -5.81 2.06
CA HIS A 382 -1.92 -5.90 0.84
C HIS A 382 -3.42 -6.13 1.09
N ARG A 383 -3.76 -6.97 2.07
CA ARG A 383 -5.15 -7.14 2.50
C ARG A 383 -5.75 -5.83 3.01
N ASN A 384 -5.01 -5.07 3.81
CA ASN A 384 -5.47 -3.76 4.27
C ASN A 384 -5.64 -2.78 3.10
N MET A 385 -4.76 -2.82 2.10
CA MET A 385 -4.88 -2.00 0.89
C MET A 385 -6.17 -2.27 0.12
N LEU A 386 -6.56 -3.53 -0.06
CA LEU A 386 -7.80 -3.92 -0.74
C LEU A 386 -9.06 -3.51 0.03
N LEU A 387 -8.99 -3.56 1.37
CA LEU A 387 -10.11 -3.32 2.27
C LEU A 387 -10.34 -1.85 2.60
N ARG A 388 -9.27 -1.10 2.86
CA ARG A 388 -9.34 0.15 3.64
C ARG A 388 -8.76 1.37 2.95
N ALA A 389 -7.72 1.24 2.13
CA ALA A 389 -7.00 2.42 1.64
C ALA A 389 -7.89 3.43 0.91
N HIS A 390 -8.83 2.96 0.09
CA HIS A 390 -9.77 3.83 -0.62
C HIS A 390 -10.85 4.47 0.26
N LEU A 391 -11.08 3.94 1.47
CA LEU A 391 -11.96 4.53 2.47
C LEU A 391 -11.21 5.53 3.33
N ASP A 392 -10.01 5.17 3.75
CA ASP A 392 -9.17 5.96 4.65
C ASP A 392 -8.54 7.16 3.91
N ASP A 393 -8.25 7.03 2.60
CA ASP A 393 -7.79 8.12 1.71
C ASP A 393 -8.92 8.70 0.82
N GLU A 394 -10.18 8.39 1.13
CA GLU A 394 -11.39 8.89 0.44
C GLU A 394 -11.39 8.75 -1.10
N GLY A 395 -10.63 7.81 -1.66
CA GLY A 395 -10.54 7.59 -3.09
C GLY A 395 -9.51 6.52 -3.47
N TRP A 396 -9.59 6.05 -4.70
CA TRP A 396 -8.55 5.21 -5.29
C TRP A 396 -7.51 6.11 -5.95
N TRP A 397 -6.26 6.04 -5.51
CA TRP A 397 -5.20 6.92 -6.00
C TRP A 397 -4.05 6.15 -6.70
N ALA A 398 -3.52 6.79 -7.74
CA ALA A 398 -2.21 6.45 -8.31
C ALA A 398 -1.11 6.92 -7.35
N LEU A 399 0.10 6.37 -7.48
CA LEU A 399 1.26 6.75 -6.68
C LEU A 399 2.01 7.97 -7.22
N SER A 400 1.99 8.15 -8.53
CA SER A 400 2.47 9.35 -9.21
C SER A 400 1.29 10.30 -9.46
N GLU A 401 1.55 11.60 -9.38
CA GLU A 401 0.49 12.64 -9.41
C GLU A 401 -0.54 12.50 -8.27
N MET A 402 -0.10 12.01 -7.11
CA MET A 402 -0.93 11.91 -5.90
C MET A 402 -1.52 13.28 -5.53
N PRO A 403 -2.83 13.42 -5.27
CA PRO A 403 -3.37 14.67 -4.77
C PRO A 403 -2.68 15.08 -3.47
N GLN A 404 -2.31 16.36 -3.33
CA GLN A 404 -1.53 16.82 -2.18
C GLN A 404 -2.19 16.56 -0.82
N GLU A 405 -3.53 16.54 -0.81
CA GLU A 405 -4.33 16.16 0.35
C GLU A 405 -3.97 14.77 0.92
N TRP A 406 -3.59 13.84 0.03
CA TRP A 406 -3.29 12.44 0.34
C TRP A 406 -1.81 12.09 0.17
N THR A 407 -0.92 13.10 0.06
CA THR A 407 0.54 12.91 -0.04
C THR A 407 1.06 11.92 1.00
N TYR A 408 0.54 11.97 2.22
CA TYR A 408 0.94 11.11 3.34
C TYR A 408 -0.16 10.07 3.72
N GLY A 409 -1.00 9.70 2.75
CA GLY A 409 -2.07 8.70 2.89
C GLY A 409 -1.61 7.24 2.77
N GLN A 410 -2.55 6.30 2.91
CA GLN A 410 -2.32 4.85 2.84
C GLN A 410 -1.69 4.46 1.49
N HIS A 411 -2.11 5.08 0.39
CA HIS A 411 -1.56 4.76 -0.92
C HIS A 411 -0.05 5.05 -0.97
N THR A 412 0.42 6.23 -0.56
CA THR A 412 1.85 6.60 -0.65
C THR A 412 2.77 5.59 0.05
N TYR A 413 2.43 5.18 1.26
CA TYR A 413 3.24 4.24 2.05
C TYR A 413 2.97 2.79 1.63
N ASN A 414 1.73 2.34 1.82
CA ASN A 414 1.39 0.92 1.81
C ASN A 414 1.20 0.38 0.40
N LYS A 415 0.58 1.14 -0.52
CA LYS A 415 0.61 0.77 -1.96
C LYS A 415 2.04 0.89 -2.49
N GLY A 416 2.77 1.93 -2.10
CA GLY A 416 4.19 2.10 -2.44
C GLY A 416 5.02 0.85 -2.13
N ALA A 417 4.88 0.30 -0.93
CA ALA A 417 5.59 -0.91 -0.54
C ALA A 417 5.13 -2.18 -1.29
N ASP A 418 3.82 -2.35 -1.50
CA ASP A 418 3.27 -3.49 -2.24
C ASP A 418 3.71 -3.51 -3.71
N VAL A 419 3.75 -2.35 -4.38
CA VAL A 419 4.17 -2.31 -5.78
C VAL A 419 5.67 -2.53 -5.90
N LEU A 420 6.50 -2.11 -4.93
CA LEU A 420 7.93 -2.42 -4.91
C LEU A 420 8.19 -3.92 -4.69
N HIS A 421 7.38 -4.58 -3.87
CA HIS A 421 7.36 -6.04 -3.79
C HIS A 421 7.10 -6.67 -5.17
N THR A 422 6.13 -6.13 -5.90
CA THR A 422 5.81 -6.56 -7.27
C THR A 422 6.92 -6.24 -8.27
N LEU A 423 7.57 -5.06 -8.20
CA LEU A 423 8.69 -4.67 -9.05
C LEU A 423 9.87 -5.63 -8.93
N ARG A 424 10.18 -6.07 -7.71
CA ARG A 424 11.22 -7.08 -7.47
C ARG A 424 10.95 -8.36 -8.26
N THR A 425 9.70 -8.71 -8.53
CA THR A 425 9.32 -9.86 -9.36
C THR A 425 9.52 -9.60 -10.84
N TYR A 426 9.15 -8.42 -11.34
CA TYR A 426 9.41 -8.03 -12.74
C TYR A 426 10.91 -8.06 -13.07
N MET A 427 11.74 -7.65 -12.13
CA MET A 427 13.18 -7.54 -12.34
C MET A 427 13.94 -8.82 -11.95
N GLY A 428 13.42 -9.58 -10.99
CA GLY A 428 14.18 -10.56 -10.24
C GLY A 428 15.23 -9.91 -9.32
N ASP A 429 15.67 -10.64 -8.30
CA ASP A 429 16.56 -10.12 -7.25
C ASP A 429 17.86 -9.50 -7.78
N SER A 430 18.43 -10.06 -8.85
CA SER A 430 19.70 -9.59 -9.41
C SER A 430 19.57 -8.22 -10.07
N LEU A 431 18.61 -8.05 -10.98
CA LEU A 431 18.42 -6.77 -11.67
C LEU A 431 17.80 -5.73 -10.77
N PHE A 432 16.94 -6.13 -9.82
CA PHE A 432 16.39 -5.22 -8.81
C PHE A 432 17.49 -4.54 -7.99
N ARG A 433 18.42 -5.36 -7.44
CA ARG A 433 19.56 -4.87 -6.66
C ARG A 433 20.48 -3.96 -7.49
N VAL A 434 20.89 -4.42 -8.68
CA VAL A 434 21.79 -3.66 -9.55
C VAL A 434 21.15 -2.37 -10.04
N GLY A 435 19.89 -2.43 -10.47
CA GLY A 435 19.14 -1.28 -10.98
C GLY A 435 18.97 -0.20 -9.93
N LEU A 436 18.51 -0.55 -8.72
CA LEU A 436 18.30 0.43 -7.65
C LEU A 436 19.60 0.94 -7.02
N THR A 437 20.63 0.11 -6.89
CA THR A 437 21.96 0.59 -6.47
C THR A 437 22.50 1.60 -7.49
N SER A 438 22.43 1.27 -8.79
CA SER A 438 22.88 2.20 -9.84
C SER A 438 22.06 3.48 -9.88
N PHE A 439 20.75 3.41 -9.60
CA PHE A 439 19.87 4.58 -9.51
C PHE A 439 20.33 5.52 -8.39
N LEU A 440 20.51 4.99 -7.18
CA LEU A 440 21.01 5.74 -6.02
C LEU A 440 22.40 6.30 -6.26
N ASP A 441 23.27 5.56 -6.95
CA ASP A 441 24.60 6.02 -7.32
C ASP A 441 24.56 7.21 -8.30
N THR A 442 23.64 7.17 -9.26
CA THR A 442 23.52 8.16 -10.34
C THR A 442 22.87 9.46 -9.87
N TYR A 443 21.84 9.34 -9.02
CA TYR A 443 21.05 10.47 -8.54
C TYR A 443 21.40 10.87 -7.10
N ALA A 444 22.53 10.41 -6.57
CA ALA A 444 22.97 10.77 -5.23
C ALA A 444 23.00 12.29 -5.02
N PHE A 445 22.29 12.74 -3.99
CA PHE A 445 22.07 14.15 -3.64
C PHE A 445 21.26 14.94 -4.67
N GLU A 446 20.42 14.27 -5.46
CA GLU A 446 19.52 14.88 -6.44
C GLU A 446 18.04 14.60 -6.10
N HIS A 447 17.15 15.25 -6.85
CA HIS A 447 15.73 14.95 -6.86
C HIS A 447 15.34 14.14 -8.11
N VAL A 448 14.27 13.35 -8.01
CA VAL A 448 13.81 12.43 -9.07
C VAL A 448 12.29 12.39 -9.16
N ASN A 449 11.76 12.01 -10.31
CA ASN A 449 10.36 11.67 -10.51
C ASN A 449 10.19 10.23 -11.03
N THR A 450 8.94 9.82 -11.20
CA THR A 450 8.58 8.48 -11.67
C THR A 450 9.21 8.14 -13.02
N GLU A 451 9.24 9.08 -13.97
CA GLU A 451 9.81 8.88 -15.30
C GLU A 451 11.32 8.64 -15.23
N MET A 452 12.04 9.42 -14.43
CA MET A 452 13.48 9.23 -14.22
C MET A 452 13.80 7.87 -13.63
N LEU A 453 13.01 7.41 -12.64
CA LEU A 453 13.16 6.08 -12.06
C LEU A 453 12.92 4.99 -13.12
N ARG A 454 11.82 5.06 -13.89
CA ARG A 454 11.53 4.12 -14.97
C ARG A 454 12.65 4.07 -16.00
N ASP A 455 13.03 5.24 -16.53
CA ASP A 455 13.97 5.34 -17.65
C ASP A 455 15.35 4.85 -17.24
N HIS A 456 15.78 5.15 -16.00
CA HIS A 456 17.03 4.64 -15.45
C HIS A 456 17.01 3.12 -15.29
N LEU A 457 15.95 2.56 -14.71
CA LEU A 457 15.82 1.11 -14.54
C LEU A 457 15.79 0.39 -15.90
N ASN A 458 15.07 0.92 -16.89
CA ASN A 458 15.07 0.40 -18.26
C ASN A 458 16.48 0.43 -18.87
N GLN A 459 17.17 1.57 -18.77
CA GLN A 459 18.50 1.74 -19.33
C GLN A 459 19.53 0.78 -18.73
N VAL A 460 19.53 0.60 -17.40
CA VAL A 460 20.54 -0.18 -16.69
C VAL A 460 20.27 -1.68 -16.77
N THR A 461 19.00 -2.08 -16.72
CA THR A 461 18.62 -3.50 -16.68
C THR A 461 18.35 -4.11 -18.05
N GLY A 462 18.04 -3.28 -19.05
CA GLY A 462 17.60 -3.72 -20.37
C GLY A 462 16.18 -4.29 -20.40
N LEU A 463 15.44 -4.21 -19.29
CA LEU A 463 14.02 -4.54 -19.24
C LEU A 463 13.19 -3.38 -19.82
N ASP A 464 12.01 -3.71 -20.33
CA ASP A 464 10.97 -2.72 -20.60
C ASP A 464 9.95 -2.73 -19.46
N LEU A 465 10.09 -1.79 -18.54
CA LEU A 465 9.19 -1.61 -17.40
C LEU A 465 8.07 -0.60 -17.70
N THR A 466 7.86 -0.20 -18.95
CA THR A 466 6.84 0.82 -19.30
C THR A 466 5.46 0.43 -18.79
N ASP A 467 5.02 -0.79 -19.09
CA ASP A 467 3.72 -1.30 -18.62
C ASP A 467 3.67 -1.41 -17.09
N TYR A 468 4.78 -1.80 -16.44
CA TYR A 468 4.83 -1.83 -14.99
C TYR A 468 4.55 -0.44 -14.38
N PHE A 469 5.21 0.61 -14.89
CA PHE A 469 5.01 1.96 -14.36
C PHE A 469 3.62 2.49 -14.67
N THR A 470 3.11 2.24 -15.88
CA THR A 470 1.74 2.64 -16.25
C THR A 470 0.68 1.96 -15.38
N ASP A 471 0.79 0.65 -15.18
CA ASP A 471 -0.26 -0.14 -14.54
C ASP A 471 -0.21 -0.09 -13.00
N TRP A 472 0.98 -0.04 -12.40
CA TRP A 472 1.15 -0.16 -10.96
C TRP A 472 1.37 1.19 -10.26
N ILE A 473 2.06 2.12 -10.93
CA ILE A 473 2.42 3.43 -10.34
C ILE A 473 1.42 4.51 -10.78
N GLN A 474 1.13 4.61 -12.07
CA GLN A 474 0.36 5.72 -12.64
C GLN A 474 -1.15 5.45 -12.70
N GLN A 475 -1.60 4.25 -12.35
CA GLN A 475 -3.01 3.87 -12.31
C GLN A 475 -3.50 3.63 -10.86
N PRO A 476 -4.71 4.10 -10.50
CA PRO A 476 -5.33 3.77 -9.21
C PRO A 476 -5.85 2.32 -9.15
N GLY A 477 -5.97 1.78 -7.94
CA GLY A 477 -6.58 0.46 -7.68
C GLY A 477 -5.70 -0.75 -8.03
N TRP A 478 -6.34 -1.93 -8.20
CA TRP A 478 -5.69 -3.23 -8.40
C TRP A 478 -6.40 -4.12 -9.43
N ALA A 479 -5.64 -4.92 -10.17
CA ALA A 479 -6.16 -5.98 -11.04
C ALA A 479 -6.20 -7.35 -10.34
N ALA A 480 -7.22 -8.15 -10.64
CA ALA A 480 -7.28 -9.58 -10.34
C ALA A 480 -7.14 -10.39 -11.62
N PHE A 481 -6.37 -11.48 -11.56
CA PHE A 481 -6.24 -12.47 -12.62
C PHE A 481 -6.77 -13.81 -12.11
N GLU A 482 -7.73 -14.38 -12.83
CA GLU A 482 -8.28 -15.69 -12.51
C GLU A 482 -8.07 -16.69 -13.65
N VAL A 483 -7.96 -17.97 -13.31
CA VAL A 483 -7.99 -19.06 -14.31
C VAL A 483 -9.42 -19.21 -14.81
N GLU A 484 -9.66 -18.90 -16.08
CA GLU A 484 -10.95 -19.04 -16.76
C GLU A 484 -11.18 -20.49 -17.21
N SER A 485 -10.15 -21.13 -17.76
CA SER A 485 -10.23 -22.52 -18.21
C SER A 485 -8.86 -23.20 -18.16
N LEU A 486 -8.88 -24.53 -17.98
CA LEU A 486 -7.72 -25.41 -18.05
C LEU A 486 -8.07 -26.58 -18.99
N ASN A 487 -7.49 -26.56 -20.18
CA ASN A 487 -7.62 -27.65 -21.15
C ASN A 487 -6.40 -28.55 -21.05
N VAL A 488 -6.61 -29.84 -20.72
CA VAL A 488 -5.54 -30.84 -20.60
C VAL A 488 -5.60 -31.80 -21.77
N GLU A 489 -4.50 -31.88 -22.53
CA GLU A 489 -4.38 -32.81 -23.64
C GLU A 489 -3.90 -34.20 -23.20
N ALA A 490 -3.95 -35.16 -24.14
CA ALA A 490 -3.42 -36.49 -23.92
C ALA A 490 -1.90 -36.46 -23.63
N GLN A 491 -1.46 -37.39 -22.78
CA GLN A 491 -0.05 -37.52 -22.42
C GLN A 491 0.84 -37.72 -23.66
N GLN A 492 1.94 -36.97 -23.71
CA GLN A 492 2.95 -37.08 -24.75
C GLN A 492 3.97 -38.19 -24.44
N PRO A 493 4.70 -38.72 -25.45
CA PRO A 493 5.66 -39.83 -25.25
C PRO A 493 6.79 -39.56 -24.24
N ASN A 494 7.09 -38.29 -23.97
CA ASN A 494 8.06 -37.84 -22.96
C ASN A 494 7.49 -37.83 -21.53
N GLY A 495 6.22 -38.21 -21.34
CA GLY A 495 5.54 -38.27 -20.05
C GLY A 495 4.81 -36.99 -19.63
N THR A 496 4.90 -35.90 -20.39
CA THR A 496 4.27 -34.62 -20.04
C THR A 496 2.84 -34.52 -20.57
N PHE A 497 2.05 -33.62 -19.97
CA PHE A 497 0.67 -33.34 -20.36
C PHE A 497 0.57 -31.91 -20.88
N PRO A 498 0.46 -31.69 -22.21
CA PRO A 498 0.26 -30.35 -22.75
C PRO A 498 -1.03 -29.76 -22.20
N VAL A 499 -0.97 -28.48 -21.83
CA VAL A 499 -2.12 -27.74 -21.32
C VAL A 499 -2.21 -26.37 -21.95
N VAL A 500 -3.44 -25.91 -22.16
CA VAL A 500 -3.78 -24.53 -22.49
C VAL A 500 -4.60 -23.96 -21.34
N VAL A 501 -4.13 -22.87 -20.75
CA VAL A 501 -4.79 -22.16 -19.66
C VAL A 501 -5.26 -20.81 -20.17
N THR A 502 -6.55 -20.51 -20.03
CA THR A 502 -7.09 -19.18 -20.31
C THR A 502 -7.25 -18.43 -18.99
N PHE A 503 -6.95 -17.14 -19.00
CA PHE A 503 -7.08 -16.25 -17.86
C PHE A 503 -8.00 -15.10 -18.18
N GLN A 504 -8.73 -14.63 -17.18
CA GLN A 504 -9.52 -13.41 -17.24
C GLN A 504 -8.95 -12.38 -16.27
N GLN A 505 -8.87 -11.13 -16.72
CA GLN A 505 -8.55 -10.00 -15.87
C GLN A 505 -9.83 -9.30 -15.41
N LYS A 506 -9.85 -8.87 -14.14
CA LYS A 506 -10.92 -8.09 -13.51
C LYS A 506 -10.31 -6.94 -12.71
N GLN A 507 -11.07 -5.86 -12.51
CA GLN A 507 -10.55 -4.64 -11.90
C GLN A 507 -11.26 -4.32 -10.57
N ARG A 508 -10.48 -3.91 -9.55
CA ARG A 508 -10.97 -3.36 -8.28
C ARG A 508 -10.50 -1.92 -8.13
N GLY A 509 -11.27 -0.98 -8.67
CA GLY A 509 -10.91 0.44 -8.70
C GLY A 509 -10.42 0.97 -10.06
N PRO A 510 -9.43 0.34 -10.74
CA PRO A 510 -8.87 0.87 -11.97
C PRO A 510 -9.88 0.96 -13.12
N ALA A 511 -9.53 1.77 -14.11
CA ALA A 511 -10.32 1.91 -15.34
C ALA A 511 -9.79 1.07 -16.51
N GLN A 512 -8.51 0.65 -16.52
CA GLN A 512 -7.90 -0.08 -17.64
C GLN A 512 -7.27 -1.42 -17.22
N PRO A 513 -7.30 -2.44 -18.11
CA PRO A 513 -6.54 -3.67 -17.94
C PRO A 513 -5.04 -3.43 -17.82
N TYR A 514 -4.36 -4.26 -17.02
CA TYR A 514 -2.91 -4.33 -16.91
C TYR A 514 -2.33 -5.14 -18.08
N HIS A 515 -1.05 -4.96 -18.37
CA HIS A 515 -0.33 -5.52 -19.50
C HIS A 515 0.97 -6.18 -19.05
N ASN A 516 1.38 -7.24 -19.74
CA ASN A 516 2.68 -7.91 -19.60
C ASN A 516 3.08 -8.26 -18.15
N VAL A 517 2.12 -8.69 -17.33
CA VAL A 517 2.34 -9.05 -15.92
C VAL A 517 2.98 -10.45 -15.81
N PRO A 518 4.18 -10.60 -15.23
CA PRO A 518 4.96 -11.84 -15.24
C PRO A 518 4.57 -12.78 -14.10
N PHE A 519 3.52 -13.56 -14.28
CA PHE A 519 3.03 -14.48 -13.25
C PHE A 519 3.78 -15.81 -13.20
N THR A 520 4.00 -16.31 -11.97
CA THR A 520 4.27 -17.73 -11.75
C THR A 520 2.99 -18.54 -11.94
N LEU A 521 3.01 -19.46 -12.91
CA LEU A 521 1.91 -20.41 -13.17
C LEU A 521 2.25 -21.78 -12.57
N SER A 522 1.41 -22.26 -11.65
CA SER A 522 1.56 -23.56 -11.00
C SER A 522 0.41 -24.50 -11.33
N PHE A 523 0.69 -25.80 -11.33
CA PHE A 523 -0.27 -26.87 -11.58
C PHE A 523 -0.36 -27.79 -10.37
N VAL A 524 -1.59 -28.17 -10.01
CA VAL A 524 -1.88 -29.05 -8.88
C VAL A 524 -1.99 -30.49 -9.37
N ASN A 525 -1.21 -31.39 -8.80
CA ASN A 525 -1.29 -32.83 -9.05
C ASN A 525 -2.43 -33.46 -8.24
N SER A 526 -2.85 -34.68 -8.59
CA SER A 526 -3.91 -35.39 -7.87
C SER A 526 -3.59 -35.67 -6.39
N ASP A 527 -2.30 -35.74 -6.03
CA ASP A 527 -1.84 -35.89 -4.66
C ASP A 527 -1.75 -34.56 -3.87
N GLY A 528 -2.05 -33.43 -4.51
CA GLY A 528 -2.01 -32.10 -3.93
C GLY A 528 -0.65 -31.40 -4.07
N SER A 529 0.39 -32.08 -4.58
CA SER A 529 1.68 -31.45 -4.86
C SER A 529 1.56 -30.42 -5.99
N LEU A 530 2.40 -29.38 -5.92
CA LEU A 530 2.48 -28.33 -6.93
C LEU A 530 3.72 -28.52 -7.80
N TRP A 531 3.56 -28.27 -9.10
CA TRP A 531 4.67 -28.05 -10.02
C TRP A 531 4.48 -26.68 -10.69
N SER A 532 5.50 -25.84 -10.63
CA SER A 532 5.49 -24.52 -11.27
C SER A 532 6.12 -24.58 -12.65
N HIS A 533 5.53 -23.87 -13.60
CA HIS A 533 6.13 -23.60 -14.89
C HIS A 533 7.51 -22.95 -14.69
N PRO A 534 8.56 -23.36 -15.42
CA PRO A 534 9.93 -22.90 -15.15
C PRO A 534 10.13 -21.40 -15.35
N GLU A 535 9.42 -20.80 -16.31
CA GLU A 535 9.51 -19.38 -16.65
C GLU A 535 8.20 -18.65 -16.29
N PRO A 536 8.23 -17.35 -15.99
CA PRO A 536 7.02 -16.56 -15.84
C PRO A 536 6.17 -16.55 -17.12
N VAL A 537 4.85 -16.52 -16.97
CA VAL A 537 3.91 -16.28 -18.07
C VAL A 537 3.47 -14.82 -18.04
N LEU A 538 3.60 -14.11 -19.16
CA LEU A 538 3.16 -12.72 -19.28
C LEU A 538 1.66 -12.71 -19.54
N LEU A 539 0.88 -12.13 -18.63
CA LEU A 539 -0.57 -12.00 -18.75
C LEU A 539 -0.97 -10.52 -18.79
N GLY A 540 -2.04 -10.20 -19.51
CA GLY A 540 -2.58 -8.86 -19.60
C GLY A 540 -3.94 -8.82 -20.31
N ASP A 541 -4.40 -7.62 -20.64
CA ASP A 541 -5.68 -7.37 -21.33
C ASP A 541 -6.88 -8.02 -20.61
N ASP A 542 -8.06 -8.01 -21.22
CA ASP A 542 -9.24 -8.65 -20.62
C ASP A 542 -9.08 -10.18 -20.51
N TYR A 543 -8.42 -10.80 -21.50
CA TYR A 543 -8.18 -12.24 -21.58
C TYR A 543 -6.78 -12.52 -22.10
N SER A 544 -6.13 -13.53 -21.52
CA SER A 544 -4.81 -14.03 -21.94
C SER A 544 -4.80 -15.56 -21.96
N THR A 545 -3.90 -16.16 -22.73
CA THR A 545 -3.67 -17.60 -22.73
C THR A 545 -2.21 -17.93 -22.45
N ALA A 546 -1.97 -19.05 -21.77
CA ALA A 546 -0.63 -19.61 -21.61
C ALA A 546 -0.64 -21.11 -21.84
N THR A 547 0.43 -21.63 -22.43
CA THR A 547 0.64 -23.06 -22.64
C THR A 547 1.72 -23.60 -21.72
N SER A 548 1.56 -24.85 -21.28
CA SER A 548 2.56 -25.53 -20.45
C SER A 548 2.57 -27.04 -20.71
N SER A 549 3.49 -27.78 -20.11
CA SER A 549 3.59 -29.24 -20.21
C SER A 549 4.00 -29.86 -18.87
N PRO A 550 3.14 -29.81 -17.83
CA PRO A 550 3.41 -30.44 -16.54
C PRO A 550 3.73 -31.94 -16.65
N PRO A 551 4.52 -32.49 -15.71
CA PRO A 551 4.93 -33.90 -15.70
C PRO A 551 3.84 -34.87 -15.19
N PHE A 552 2.61 -34.38 -14.97
CA PHE A 552 1.44 -35.13 -14.52
C PHE A 552 0.18 -34.51 -15.13
N SER A 553 -0.94 -35.24 -15.12
CA SER A 553 -2.25 -34.70 -15.50
C SER A 553 -2.74 -33.77 -14.40
N PRO A 554 -2.76 -32.44 -14.59
CA PRO A 554 -3.12 -31.52 -13.52
C PRO A 554 -4.62 -31.54 -13.26
N ILE A 555 -5.01 -31.39 -12.00
CA ILE A 555 -6.41 -31.25 -11.60
C ILE A 555 -6.85 -29.78 -11.50
N ALA A 556 -5.89 -28.86 -11.40
CA ALA A 556 -6.12 -27.42 -11.38
C ALA A 556 -4.85 -26.65 -11.76
N ALA A 557 -5.04 -25.37 -12.13
CA ALA A 557 -3.98 -24.39 -12.27
C ALA A 557 -4.15 -23.29 -11.21
N VAL A 558 -3.04 -22.76 -10.71
CA VAL A 558 -2.98 -21.70 -9.69
C VAL A 558 -2.00 -20.64 -10.18
N LEU A 559 -2.43 -19.38 -10.16
CA LEU A 559 -1.56 -18.23 -10.42
C LEU A 559 -0.99 -17.66 -9.12
N ASN A 560 0.28 -17.24 -9.18
CA ASN A 560 0.98 -16.53 -8.12
C ASN A 560 1.04 -17.32 -6.81
N ALA A 561 1.36 -18.62 -6.90
CA ALA A 561 1.48 -19.49 -5.72
C ALA A 561 2.68 -19.13 -4.84
N ASP A 562 3.64 -18.40 -5.39
CA ASP A 562 4.84 -17.85 -4.73
C ASP A 562 4.63 -16.46 -4.12
N GLU A 563 3.44 -15.87 -4.30
CA GLU A 563 3.00 -14.61 -3.67
C GLU A 563 3.80 -13.39 -4.07
N ARG A 564 4.39 -13.43 -5.26
CA ARG A 564 5.35 -12.42 -5.74
C ARG A 564 4.72 -11.19 -6.38
N ILE A 565 3.42 -11.25 -6.67
CA ILE A 565 2.63 -10.17 -7.28
C ILE A 565 1.41 -9.86 -6.42
N SER A 566 1.23 -8.60 -6.05
CA SER A 566 0.04 -8.12 -5.35
C SER A 566 -1.13 -8.00 -6.34
N MET A 567 -2.30 -8.53 -6.03
CA MET A 567 -3.47 -8.55 -6.94
C MET A 567 -4.74 -8.21 -6.18
N ALA A 568 -5.87 -7.91 -6.83
CA ALA A 568 -7.17 -7.88 -6.16
C ALA A 568 -7.66 -9.29 -5.73
N LYS A 569 -6.79 -10.07 -5.08
CA LYS A 569 -6.98 -11.43 -4.60
C LYS A 569 -6.14 -11.67 -3.34
N THR A 570 -6.76 -12.19 -2.30
CA THR A 570 -6.10 -12.76 -1.13
C THR A 570 -6.30 -14.27 -1.11
N PHE A 571 -5.50 -15.00 -0.35
CA PHE A 571 -5.72 -16.44 -0.20
C PHE A 571 -5.16 -17.01 1.10
N ASP A 572 -5.67 -18.18 1.47
CA ASP A 572 -5.11 -19.06 2.49
C ASP A 572 -4.96 -20.48 1.91
N ALA A 573 -3.91 -21.20 2.30
CA ALA A 573 -3.67 -22.57 1.84
C ALA A 573 -3.21 -23.47 2.99
N GLU A 574 -3.79 -24.67 3.10
CA GLU A 574 -3.47 -25.62 4.16
C GLU A 574 -3.68 -27.07 3.72
N THR A 575 -3.00 -28.00 4.40
CA THR A 575 -3.19 -29.45 4.26
C THR A 575 -3.82 -30.04 5.51
N PHE A 576 -4.84 -30.86 5.32
CA PHE A 576 -5.61 -31.51 6.37
C PHE A 576 -5.39 -33.01 6.34
N SER A 577 -5.33 -33.64 7.52
CA SER A 577 -5.22 -35.10 7.69
C SER A 577 -6.28 -35.69 8.62
N GLY A 578 -7.17 -34.85 9.17
CA GLY A 578 -8.20 -35.27 10.11
C GLY A 578 -9.16 -34.13 10.48
N PRO A 579 -10.12 -34.38 11.39
CA PRO A 579 -11.11 -33.40 11.79
C PRO A 579 -10.47 -32.16 12.42
N THR A 580 -10.86 -30.98 11.95
CA THR A 580 -10.31 -29.71 12.48
C THR A 580 -11.16 -28.51 12.07
N ILE A 581 -10.92 -27.38 12.73
CA ILE A 581 -11.51 -26.09 12.37
C ILE A 581 -10.36 -25.13 12.05
N ARG A 582 -10.52 -24.38 10.96
CA ARG A 582 -9.62 -23.30 10.56
C ARG A 582 -10.37 -22.03 10.28
N VAL A 583 -9.80 -20.92 10.75
CA VAL A 583 -10.27 -19.57 10.48
C VAL A 583 -9.20 -18.93 9.60
N TYR A 584 -9.59 -18.65 8.38
CA TYR A 584 -8.77 -18.03 7.35
C TYR A 584 -9.02 -16.53 7.38
N THR A 585 -8.02 -15.80 7.88
CA THR A 585 -8.10 -14.35 7.99
C THR A 585 -7.91 -13.69 6.64
N ASN A 586 -7.09 -14.24 5.73
CA ASN A 586 -6.83 -13.59 4.45
C ASN A 586 -7.99 -13.78 3.48
N SER A 587 -8.72 -14.90 3.58
CA SER A 587 -9.85 -15.22 2.70
C SER A 587 -11.24 -15.09 3.35
N ASP A 588 -11.36 -14.44 4.52
CA ASP A 588 -12.64 -14.20 5.24
C ASP A 588 -13.57 -15.42 5.38
N MET A 589 -12.97 -16.59 5.63
CA MET A 589 -13.68 -17.86 5.65
C MET A 589 -13.29 -18.68 6.87
N ARG A 590 -14.25 -19.41 7.44
CA ARG A 590 -13.95 -20.54 8.33
C ARG A 590 -14.24 -21.84 7.61
N LEU A 591 -13.26 -22.74 7.58
CA LEU A 591 -13.39 -24.11 7.08
C LEU A 591 -13.45 -25.07 8.28
N THR A 592 -14.40 -26.00 8.25
CA THR A 592 -14.49 -27.10 9.21
C THR A 592 -14.40 -28.43 8.49
N VAL A 593 -13.38 -29.22 8.83
CA VAL A 593 -13.25 -30.62 8.42
C VAL A 593 -13.92 -31.47 9.49
N ASN A 594 -15.10 -32.03 9.21
CA ASN A 594 -15.78 -32.93 10.15
C ASN A 594 -15.20 -34.34 10.07
N SER A 595 -14.93 -34.82 8.85
CA SER A 595 -14.27 -36.10 8.58
C SER A 595 -13.58 -36.07 7.22
N THR A 596 -12.50 -36.83 7.06
CA THR A 596 -11.84 -37.05 5.78
C THR A 596 -11.25 -38.46 5.72
N PRO A 597 -11.38 -39.19 4.59
CA PRO A 597 -10.83 -40.54 4.44
C PRO A 597 -9.30 -40.54 4.22
N SER A 598 -8.73 -39.43 3.75
CA SER A 598 -7.31 -39.28 3.43
C SER A 598 -6.87 -37.84 3.60
N PRO A 599 -5.55 -37.57 3.68
CA PRO A 599 -5.04 -36.21 3.64
C PRO A 599 -5.40 -35.51 2.31
N PHE A 600 -5.61 -34.21 2.38
CA PHE A 600 -5.83 -33.35 1.21
C PHE A 600 -5.36 -31.92 1.49
N SER A 601 -5.06 -31.18 0.43
CA SER A 601 -4.71 -29.77 0.45
C SER A 601 -5.84 -28.95 -0.13
N VAL A 602 -6.02 -27.75 0.42
CA VAL A 602 -6.97 -26.76 -0.10
C VAL A 602 -6.29 -25.40 -0.16
N ARG A 603 -6.65 -24.65 -1.19
CA ARG A 603 -6.36 -23.23 -1.36
C ARG A 603 -7.69 -22.51 -1.50
N VAL A 604 -7.95 -21.59 -0.58
CA VAL A 604 -9.12 -20.71 -0.61
C VAL A 604 -8.64 -19.36 -1.09
N GLU A 605 -9.04 -18.97 -2.29
CA GLU A 605 -8.78 -17.66 -2.86
C GLU A 605 -10.02 -16.80 -2.69
N GLU A 606 -9.84 -15.55 -2.26
CA GLU A 606 -10.88 -14.53 -2.21
C GLU A 606 -10.52 -13.43 -3.21
N TYR A 607 -11.37 -13.28 -4.22
CA TYR A 607 -11.25 -12.28 -5.27
C TYR A 607 -12.02 -11.04 -4.84
N TRP A 608 -11.31 -9.92 -4.72
CA TRP A 608 -11.85 -8.62 -4.30
C TRP A 608 -12.40 -7.82 -5.47
N VAL A 609 -13.08 -8.49 -6.38
CA VAL A 609 -13.67 -7.92 -7.60
C VAL A 609 -15.08 -8.49 -7.78
N ALA A 610 -15.87 -7.87 -8.65
CA ALA A 610 -17.20 -8.35 -8.95
C ALA A 610 -17.21 -9.82 -9.39
N ALA A 611 -18.15 -10.59 -8.84
CA ALA A 611 -18.49 -11.88 -9.40
C ALA A 611 -19.20 -11.70 -10.74
N ASP A 612 -19.14 -12.71 -11.60
CA ASP A 612 -19.83 -12.65 -12.89
C ASP A 612 -21.34 -12.55 -12.68
N ASP A 613 -22.02 -11.79 -13.52
CA ASP A 613 -23.45 -11.49 -13.36
C ASP A 613 -24.39 -12.65 -13.74
N GLN A 614 -23.86 -13.71 -14.36
CA GLN A 614 -24.63 -14.82 -14.91
C GLN A 614 -25.04 -15.83 -13.83
N ALA A 615 -26.26 -15.71 -13.32
CA ALA A 615 -26.94 -16.74 -12.55
C ALA A 615 -27.94 -17.52 -13.41
N GLU A 616 -28.19 -18.79 -13.09
CA GLU A 616 -29.17 -19.64 -13.79
C GLU A 616 -30.56 -18.98 -13.78
N GLU A 617 -30.94 -18.41 -12.65
CA GLU A 617 -32.07 -17.50 -12.52
C GLU A 617 -31.58 -16.04 -12.51
N SER A 618 -31.08 -15.52 -13.64
CA SER A 618 -30.52 -14.16 -13.74
C SER A 618 -31.48 -13.04 -13.28
N PHE A 619 -32.79 -13.25 -13.40
CA PHE A 619 -33.81 -12.34 -12.89
C PHE A 619 -34.05 -12.47 -11.37
N ALA A 620 -33.60 -13.55 -10.73
CA ALA A 620 -33.87 -13.83 -9.32
C ALA A 620 -32.83 -13.23 -8.38
N PHE A 621 -31.59 -13.05 -8.83
CA PHE A 621 -30.48 -12.66 -7.95
C PHE A 621 -29.84 -11.33 -8.33
N VAL A 622 -29.38 -10.59 -7.32
CA VAL A 622 -28.33 -9.58 -7.44
C VAL A 622 -27.05 -10.23 -6.93
N VAL A 623 -26.11 -10.51 -7.83
CA VAL A 623 -24.82 -11.15 -7.52
C VAL A 623 -23.87 -10.12 -6.92
N SER A 624 -23.00 -10.54 -6.00
CA SER A 624 -21.99 -9.70 -5.34
C SER A 624 -21.14 -8.91 -6.34
N PRO A 625 -21.19 -7.56 -6.31
CA PRO A 625 -20.27 -6.72 -7.05
C PRO A 625 -18.94 -6.53 -6.31
N ASP A 626 -18.82 -7.01 -5.06
CA ASP A 626 -17.71 -6.66 -4.17
C ASP A 626 -16.60 -7.71 -4.16
N ARG A 627 -16.98 -8.99 -4.10
CA ARG A 627 -16.06 -10.14 -3.96
C ARG A 627 -16.72 -11.50 -4.14
N TYR A 628 -15.89 -12.51 -4.37
CA TYR A 628 -16.24 -13.94 -4.38
C TYR A 628 -15.05 -14.82 -3.98
N TRP A 629 -15.30 -16.11 -3.77
CA TRP A 629 -14.30 -17.11 -3.41
C TRP A 629 -14.13 -18.16 -4.48
N ARG A 630 -12.91 -18.67 -4.59
CA ARG A 630 -12.56 -19.88 -5.34
C ARG A 630 -11.84 -20.85 -4.42
N ILE A 631 -12.30 -22.08 -4.40
CA ILE A 631 -11.72 -23.16 -3.59
C ILE A 631 -11.15 -24.21 -4.53
N VAL A 632 -9.84 -24.37 -4.46
CA VAL A 632 -9.06 -25.33 -5.27
C VAL A 632 -8.39 -26.32 -4.34
N GLY A 633 -8.37 -27.61 -4.69
CA GLY A 633 -7.71 -28.62 -3.88
C GLY A 633 -8.09 -30.05 -4.27
N ASN A 634 -7.35 -31.03 -3.76
CA ASN A 634 -7.62 -32.45 -3.97
C ASN A 634 -8.55 -33.04 -2.89
N MET A 635 -9.64 -32.32 -2.60
CA MET A 635 -10.61 -32.72 -1.57
C MET A 635 -11.29 -34.06 -1.92
N PRO A 636 -11.27 -35.07 -1.05
CA PRO A 636 -11.93 -36.35 -1.32
C PRO A 636 -13.44 -36.17 -1.40
N ALA A 637 -14.09 -36.81 -2.40
CA ALA A 637 -15.54 -36.74 -2.58
C ALA A 637 -16.37 -37.21 -1.37
N THR A 638 -15.78 -38.03 -0.49
CA THR A 638 -16.42 -38.53 0.74
C THR A 638 -16.01 -37.79 2.01
N ALA A 639 -15.20 -36.72 1.90
CA ALA A 639 -14.91 -35.85 3.02
C ALA A 639 -16.16 -35.04 3.42
N SER A 640 -16.39 -34.87 4.71
CA SER A 640 -17.45 -34.01 5.23
C SER A 640 -16.85 -32.66 5.63
N LEU A 641 -17.11 -31.64 4.80
CA LEU A 641 -16.55 -30.30 4.93
C LEU A 641 -17.67 -29.27 5.02
N SER A 642 -17.55 -28.32 5.93
CA SER A 642 -18.45 -27.16 6.01
C SER A 642 -17.69 -25.84 5.97
N GLY A 643 -18.34 -24.82 5.43
CA GLY A 643 -17.79 -23.47 5.25
C GLY A 643 -18.63 -22.45 5.97
N ARG A 644 -18.00 -21.38 6.44
CA ARG A 644 -18.65 -20.20 6.98
C ARG A 644 -18.04 -18.97 6.34
N PHE A 645 -18.88 -18.16 5.74
CA PHE A 645 -18.50 -16.93 5.05
C PHE A 645 -19.13 -15.75 5.77
N THR A 646 -18.33 -14.77 6.17
CA THR A 646 -18.79 -13.58 6.89
C THR A 646 -19.06 -12.44 5.93
N TYR A 647 -20.16 -11.71 6.13
CA TYR A 647 -20.48 -10.51 5.37
C TYR A 647 -20.56 -9.27 6.27
N ASP A 648 -20.19 -8.10 5.74
CA ASP A 648 -20.30 -6.81 6.42
C ASP A 648 -20.49 -5.67 5.40
N GLY A 649 -21.72 -5.14 5.35
CA GLY A 649 -22.11 -4.01 4.50
C GLY A 649 -22.61 -2.81 5.30
N ARG A 650 -22.18 -2.69 6.57
CA ARG A 650 -22.46 -1.52 7.40
C ARG A 650 -21.83 -0.27 6.78
N PRO A 651 -22.45 0.91 6.86
CA PRO A 651 -21.80 2.14 6.41
C PRO A 651 -20.57 2.46 7.28
N ALA A 652 -19.59 3.16 6.70
CA ALA A 652 -18.42 3.67 7.39
C ALA A 652 -18.80 4.40 8.71
N PRO A 653 -17.99 4.30 9.78
CA PRO A 653 -16.59 3.88 9.81
C PRO A 653 -16.35 2.38 10.07
N ALA A 654 -17.38 1.54 10.02
CA ALA A 654 -17.21 0.09 10.10
C ALA A 654 -16.38 -0.44 8.91
N ILE A 655 -15.61 -1.51 9.12
CA ILE A 655 -14.96 -2.25 8.02
C ILE A 655 -16.09 -2.83 7.17
N ALA A 656 -16.35 -2.22 6.01
CA ALA A 656 -17.44 -2.58 5.12
C ALA A 656 -16.85 -3.12 3.82
N PHE A 657 -16.91 -4.44 3.64
CA PHE A 657 -16.36 -5.09 2.45
C PHE A 657 -17.45 -5.61 1.49
N ASP A 658 -18.71 -5.62 1.90
CA ASP A 658 -19.87 -6.01 1.06
C ASP A 658 -20.87 -4.84 0.87
N SER A 659 -20.36 -3.61 0.90
CA SER A 659 -21.20 -2.40 0.86
C SER A 659 -21.89 -2.19 -0.49
N GLY A 660 -21.36 -2.72 -1.60
CA GLY A 660 -21.98 -2.68 -2.92
C GLY A 660 -23.12 -3.70 -3.06
N LEU A 661 -22.96 -4.90 -2.51
CA LEU A 661 -23.98 -5.95 -2.47
C LEU A 661 -25.21 -5.49 -1.69
N MET A 662 -25.01 -4.77 -0.58
CA MET A 662 -26.07 -4.34 0.34
C MET A 662 -26.68 -2.98 -0.02
N GLN A 663 -26.88 -2.76 -1.32
CA GLN A 663 -27.55 -1.58 -1.86
C GLN A 663 -28.85 -1.95 -2.57
N ASP A 664 -29.75 -0.98 -2.65
CA ASP A 664 -30.96 -1.10 -3.45
C ASP A 664 -30.57 -1.27 -4.93
N PHE A 665 -31.21 -2.23 -5.61
CA PHE A 665 -30.89 -2.55 -6.99
C PHE A 665 -32.12 -2.33 -7.88
N ALA A 666 -31.99 -1.52 -8.93
CA ALA A 666 -33.05 -1.26 -9.90
C ALA A 666 -34.42 -0.90 -9.26
N GLY A 667 -34.40 -0.15 -8.15
CA GLY A 667 -35.61 0.26 -7.41
C GLY A 667 -36.16 -0.78 -6.43
N LEU A 668 -35.51 -1.93 -6.27
CA LEU A 668 -35.81 -2.93 -5.25
C LEU A 668 -34.97 -2.67 -4.00
N ALA A 669 -35.64 -2.56 -2.86
CA ALA A 669 -34.97 -2.35 -1.57
C ALA A 669 -34.21 -3.60 -1.14
N PHE A 670 -32.95 -3.43 -0.74
CA PHE A 670 -32.15 -4.51 -0.17
C PHE A 670 -32.76 -5.01 1.14
N ARG A 671 -32.76 -6.34 1.33
CA ARG A 671 -33.14 -6.97 2.59
C ARG A 671 -32.12 -8.03 2.98
N GLU A 672 -31.60 -7.94 4.20
CA GLU A 672 -30.57 -8.85 4.68
C GLU A 672 -31.05 -10.31 4.75
N ASP A 673 -32.32 -10.52 5.08
CA ASP A 673 -32.96 -11.85 5.11
C ASP A 673 -33.11 -12.52 3.72
N SER A 674 -32.80 -11.79 2.64
CA SER A 674 -32.77 -12.29 1.27
C SER A 674 -31.38 -12.71 0.79
N LEU A 675 -30.34 -12.55 1.65
CA LEU A 675 -28.98 -12.98 1.34
C LEU A 675 -28.90 -14.50 1.18
N VAL A 676 -28.18 -14.90 0.14
CA VAL A 676 -27.91 -16.29 -0.20
C VAL A 676 -26.45 -16.44 -0.63
N MET A 677 -25.96 -17.66 -0.52
CA MET A 677 -24.73 -18.13 -1.15
C MET A 677 -25.09 -18.80 -2.47
N LEU A 678 -24.41 -18.37 -3.53
CA LEU A 678 -24.41 -19.04 -4.82
C LEU A 678 -23.13 -19.88 -4.98
N TYR A 679 -23.21 -20.89 -5.83
CA TYR A 679 -22.11 -21.79 -6.17
C TYR A 679 -22.02 -21.99 -7.68
N ARG A 680 -20.82 -22.27 -8.17
CA ARG A 680 -20.59 -22.85 -9.50
C ARG A 680 -19.31 -23.69 -9.50
N GLU A 681 -19.19 -24.61 -10.45
CA GLU A 681 -17.97 -25.44 -10.55
C GLU A 681 -16.74 -24.62 -11.02
N GLY A 682 -16.98 -23.59 -11.84
CA GLY A 682 -15.98 -22.64 -12.33
C GLY A 682 -16.60 -21.59 -13.26
N PRO A 683 -15.82 -20.66 -13.81
CA PRO A 683 -16.32 -19.49 -14.55
C PRO A 683 -17.04 -19.80 -15.89
N GLY A 684 -16.95 -21.05 -16.36
CA GLY A 684 -17.76 -21.59 -17.45
C GLY A 684 -19.21 -21.97 -17.10
N TRP A 685 -19.62 -21.87 -15.83
CA TRP A 685 -20.94 -22.28 -15.34
C TRP A 685 -21.73 -21.10 -14.77
N PRO A 686 -23.06 -21.06 -14.90
CA PRO A 686 -23.86 -20.03 -14.25
C PRO A 686 -23.83 -20.24 -12.73
N TRP A 687 -24.00 -19.16 -11.98
CA TRP A 687 -24.22 -19.24 -10.54
C TRP A 687 -25.56 -19.93 -10.24
N VAL A 688 -25.54 -20.91 -9.34
CA VAL A 688 -26.72 -21.61 -8.84
C VAL A 688 -26.85 -21.44 -7.33
N LEU A 689 -28.07 -21.51 -6.80
CA LEU A 689 -28.28 -21.42 -5.36
C LEU A 689 -27.60 -22.59 -4.64
N HIS A 690 -26.78 -22.33 -3.62
CA HIS A 690 -26.22 -23.40 -2.81
C HIS A 690 -27.36 -24.10 -2.03
N PRO A 691 -27.57 -25.42 -2.18
CA PRO A 691 -28.78 -26.07 -1.65
C PRO A 691 -28.80 -26.21 -0.12
N ASP A 692 -27.62 -26.19 0.49
CA ASP A 692 -27.42 -26.48 1.91
C ASP A 692 -26.67 -25.33 2.57
N GLN A 693 -27.43 -24.26 2.84
CA GLN A 693 -26.94 -23.01 3.41
C GLN A 693 -27.85 -22.53 4.54
N THR A 694 -27.29 -21.78 5.48
CA THR A 694 -28.02 -21.16 6.59
C THR A 694 -27.51 -19.74 6.79
N LEU A 695 -28.39 -18.77 6.58
CA LEU A 695 -28.12 -17.37 6.90
C LEU A 695 -28.21 -17.13 8.41
N ASN A 696 -27.24 -16.41 8.96
CA ASN A 696 -27.21 -16.02 10.36
C ASN A 696 -26.81 -14.54 10.47
N THR A 697 -27.77 -13.70 10.83
CA THR A 697 -27.63 -12.24 10.90
C THR A 697 -27.14 -11.75 12.28
N LEU A 698 -26.51 -12.62 13.07
CA LEU A 698 -25.84 -12.31 14.35
C LEU A 698 -26.65 -11.50 15.39
N GLY A 699 -27.98 -11.47 15.27
CA GLY A 699 -28.90 -10.85 16.25
C GLY A 699 -29.76 -9.71 15.72
N SER A 700 -29.52 -9.21 14.50
CA SER A 700 -30.32 -8.17 13.85
C SER A 700 -30.45 -8.49 12.35
N VAL A 701 -31.57 -8.18 11.70
CA VAL A 701 -31.78 -8.45 10.25
C VAL A 701 -31.69 -7.17 9.41
N THR A 702 -31.12 -6.11 10.00
CA THR A 702 -31.08 -4.77 9.41
C THR A 702 -29.74 -4.06 9.59
N ASP A 703 -28.82 -4.66 10.34
CA ASP A 703 -27.51 -4.10 10.65
C ASP A 703 -26.45 -4.53 9.64
N ARG A 704 -26.82 -5.31 8.60
CA ARG A 704 -25.95 -5.58 7.45
C ARG A 704 -24.67 -6.31 7.84
N GLN A 705 -24.74 -7.14 8.87
CA GLN A 705 -23.62 -7.89 9.38
C GLN A 705 -24.05 -9.30 9.76
N GLY A 706 -23.32 -10.29 9.27
CA GLY A 706 -23.66 -11.67 9.56
C GLY A 706 -22.75 -12.66 8.88
N ARG A 707 -23.30 -13.85 8.66
CA ARG A 707 -22.62 -14.94 8.00
C ARG A 707 -23.58 -15.89 7.30
N ILE A 708 -23.06 -16.61 6.32
CA ILE A 708 -23.72 -17.79 5.75
C ILE A 708 -22.86 -19.01 6.06
N ASP A 709 -23.47 -19.98 6.74
CA ASP A 709 -22.89 -21.31 6.99
C ASP A 709 -23.38 -22.27 5.88
N ILE A 710 -22.48 -23.06 5.29
CA ILE A 710 -22.80 -24.13 4.32
C ILE A 710 -22.28 -25.47 4.82
N ASN A 711 -23.07 -26.56 4.74
CA ASN A 711 -22.67 -27.87 5.30
C ASN A 711 -22.08 -28.86 4.29
N SER A 712 -22.03 -28.49 3.00
CA SER A 712 -21.49 -29.29 1.90
C SER A 712 -20.49 -28.49 1.06
N LEU A 713 -19.38 -28.10 1.70
CA LEU A 713 -18.28 -27.42 1.03
C LEU A 713 -17.56 -28.35 0.04
N ARG A 714 -17.34 -27.87 -1.19
CA ARG A 714 -16.64 -28.60 -2.26
C ARG A 714 -15.75 -27.64 -3.07
N ALA A 715 -14.93 -28.18 -3.97
CA ALA A 715 -14.18 -27.35 -4.91
C ALA A 715 -15.12 -26.59 -5.84
N GLY A 716 -14.71 -25.42 -6.29
CA GLY A 716 -15.49 -24.52 -7.13
C GLY A 716 -15.50 -23.10 -6.59
N GLU A 717 -16.46 -22.31 -7.05
CA GLU A 717 -16.57 -20.89 -6.71
C GLU A 717 -17.85 -20.61 -5.95
N TYR A 718 -17.76 -19.61 -5.07
CA TYR A 718 -18.82 -19.22 -4.15
C TYR A 718 -18.94 -17.70 -4.16
N CYS A 719 -20.16 -17.16 -4.18
CA CYS A 719 -20.35 -15.72 -4.02
C CYS A 719 -21.63 -15.42 -3.24
N PHE A 720 -21.63 -14.29 -2.54
CA PHE A 720 -22.87 -13.77 -1.99
C PHE A 720 -23.78 -13.25 -3.11
N ALA A 721 -25.08 -13.31 -2.87
CA ALA A 721 -26.10 -12.66 -3.66
C ALA A 721 -27.32 -12.37 -2.78
N TRP A 722 -28.27 -11.59 -3.28
CA TRP A 722 -29.59 -11.49 -2.64
C TRP A 722 -30.74 -11.69 -3.63
N ARG A 723 -31.83 -12.30 -3.14
CA ARG A 723 -33.02 -12.60 -3.96
C ARG A 723 -33.91 -11.38 -4.14
N LYS A 724 -34.22 -11.03 -5.39
CA LYS A 724 -35.06 -9.89 -5.80
C LYS A 724 -36.55 -10.05 -5.39
N SER A 725 -37.07 -11.28 -5.30
CA SER A 725 -38.39 -11.59 -4.71
C SER A 725 -38.61 -13.11 -4.48
N ALA A 726 -39.53 -13.48 -3.58
CA ALA A 726 -39.72 -14.83 -3.01
C ALA A 726 -40.80 -15.71 -3.68
N VAL A 727 -41.16 -15.49 -4.94
CA VAL A 727 -42.07 -16.41 -5.64
C VAL A 727 -41.28 -17.60 -6.18
N GLY A 728 -41.38 -18.72 -5.47
CA GLY A 728 -40.88 -20.01 -5.92
C GLY A 728 -41.46 -20.36 -7.27
N ILE A 729 -40.62 -20.36 -8.29
CA ILE A 729 -40.89 -21.05 -9.54
C ILE A 729 -40.41 -22.48 -9.28
N GLY A 730 -41.34 -23.43 -9.39
CA GLY A 730 -41.08 -24.82 -9.04
C GLY A 730 -39.89 -25.41 -9.79
N GLU A 731 -39.08 -26.19 -9.07
CA GLU A 731 -38.05 -27.05 -9.61
C GLU A 731 -38.61 -27.86 -10.78
N ILE A 732 -38.06 -27.63 -11.98
CA ILE A 732 -38.03 -28.68 -12.98
C ILE A 732 -36.71 -29.41 -12.76
N SER A 733 -36.77 -30.51 -12.01
CA SER A 733 -35.66 -31.44 -11.84
C SER A 733 -35.42 -32.23 -13.12
N ALA A 734 -34.79 -31.58 -14.10
CA ALA A 734 -34.11 -32.29 -15.17
C ALA A 734 -32.61 -32.10 -14.94
N GLU A 735 -31.89 -33.20 -14.74
CA GLU A 735 -30.42 -33.20 -14.76
C GLU A 735 -29.94 -32.46 -16.02
N PRO A 736 -29.11 -31.41 -15.89
CA PRO A 736 -28.62 -30.65 -17.04
C PRO A 736 -27.82 -31.54 -17.99
N THR A 737 -27.84 -31.23 -19.28
CA THR A 737 -27.04 -31.89 -20.31
C THR A 737 -25.60 -31.41 -20.17
N ALA A 738 -24.61 -32.31 -20.14
CA ALA A 738 -23.22 -31.89 -20.13
C ALA A 738 -22.77 -31.55 -21.56
N TRP A 739 -22.11 -30.40 -21.73
CA TRP A 739 -21.67 -29.91 -23.03
C TRP A 739 -20.15 -29.80 -23.13
N THR A 740 -19.60 -30.17 -24.28
CA THR A 740 -18.18 -30.01 -24.62
C THR A 740 -18.04 -29.14 -25.85
N LEU A 741 -17.13 -28.16 -25.81
CA LEU A 741 -16.83 -27.24 -26.90
C LEU A 741 -15.40 -27.51 -27.39
N MET A 742 -15.22 -27.82 -28.67
CA MET A 742 -13.88 -28.08 -29.20
C MET A 742 -13.75 -27.75 -30.71
N PRO A 743 -12.69 -27.04 -31.14
CA PRO A 743 -11.70 -26.35 -30.31
C PRO A 743 -12.32 -25.14 -29.58
N ASN A 744 -11.75 -24.76 -28.43
CA ASN A 744 -12.12 -23.55 -27.69
C ASN A 744 -10.87 -23.05 -26.92
N PRO A 745 -10.16 -22.01 -27.39
CA PRO A 745 -10.57 -21.04 -28.42
C PRO A 745 -10.75 -21.61 -29.82
N ALA A 746 -11.58 -20.97 -30.65
CA ALA A 746 -11.90 -21.40 -32.01
C ALA A 746 -11.61 -20.31 -33.04
N ASP A 747 -10.89 -20.66 -34.11
CA ASP A 747 -10.59 -19.76 -35.22
C ASP A 747 -11.62 -19.87 -36.36
N ASP A 748 -11.89 -21.10 -36.81
CA ASP A 748 -12.73 -21.35 -37.99
C ASP A 748 -14.11 -21.91 -37.60
N PHE A 749 -14.15 -22.88 -36.69
CA PHE A 749 -15.36 -23.55 -36.25
C PHE A 749 -15.23 -24.05 -34.81
N VAL A 750 -16.37 -24.28 -34.15
CA VAL A 750 -16.47 -25.05 -32.91
C VAL A 750 -17.42 -26.22 -33.09
N ILE A 751 -17.08 -27.38 -32.53
CA ILE A 751 -18.01 -28.50 -32.34
C ILE A 751 -18.58 -28.40 -30.93
N VAL A 752 -19.91 -28.36 -30.87
CA VAL A 752 -20.69 -28.38 -29.64
C VAL A 752 -21.25 -29.78 -29.48
N ARG A 753 -20.83 -30.49 -28.44
CA ARG A 753 -21.23 -31.87 -28.18
C ARG A 753 -21.98 -31.99 -26.86
N ALA A 754 -23.17 -32.56 -26.89
CA ALA A 754 -23.93 -32.99 -25.72
C ALA A 754 -23.52 -34.42 -25.30
N ASP A 755 -23.61 -34.72 -24.01
CA ASP A 755 -23.37 -36.06 -23.44
C ASP A 755 -24.50 -37.07 -23.71
N ARG A 756 -25.65 -36.59 -24.22
CA ARG A 756 -26.80 -37.39 -24.64
C ARG A 756 -27.49 -36.75 -25.86
N PRO A 757 -28.27 -37.52 -26.65
CA PRO A 757 -28.99 -36.97 -27.79
C PRO A 757 -30.00 -35.88 -27.39
N VAL A 758 -29.94 -34.74 -28.06
CA VAL A 758 -30.83 -33.59 -27.87
C VAL A 758 -31.42 -33.13 -29.20
N GLN A 759 -32.57 -32.45 -29.15
CA GLN A 759 -33.22 -31.89 -30.33
C GLN A 759 -33.63 -30.44 -30.08
N GLY A 760 -33.07 -29.52 -30.86
CA GLY A 760 -33.29 -28.08 -30.72
C GLY A 760 -32.30 -27.25 -31.53
N VAL A 761 -31.90 -26.10 -30.99
CA VAL A 761 -30.99 -25.14 -31.63
C VAL A 761 -29.88 -24.74 -30.65
N ILE A 762 -28.64 -24.65 -31.12
CA ILE A 762 -27.55 -23.99 -30.39
C ILE A 762 -27.46 -22.55 -30.88
N GLU A 763 -27.64 -21.60 -29.98
CA GLU A 763 -27.52 -20.17 -30.20
C GLU A 763 -26.16 -19.66 -29.70
N LEU A 764 -25.52 -18.79 -30.47
CA LEU A 764 -24.27 -18.10 -30.15
C LEU A 764 -24.59 -16.61 -29.92
N LEU A 765 -24.37 -16.14 -28.70
CA LEU A 765 -24.71 -14.81 -28.21
C LEU A 765 -23.42 -14.00 -27.95
N ASP A 766 -23.40 -12.71 -28.27
CA ASP A 766 -22.26 -11.84 -27.90
C ASP A 766 -22.26 -11.50 -26.40
N SER A 767 -21.23 -10.79 -25.94
CA SER A 767 -21.08 -10.33 -24.55
C SER A 767 -22.20 -9.40 -24.05
N ARG A 768 -23.10 -8.95 -24.93
CA ARG A 768 -24.30 -8.16 -24.59
C ARG A 768 -25.59 -8.98 -24.67
N GLY A 769 -25.47 -10.30 -24.84
CA GLY A 769 -26.60 -11.22 -24.96
C GLY A 769 -27.34 -11.14 -26.30
N ARG A 770 -26.76 -10.53 -27.34
CA ARG A 770 -27.39 -10.45 -28.66
C ARG A 770 -27.06 -11.71 -29.47
N LEU A 771 -28.06 -12.31 -30.10
CA LEU A 771 -27.88 -13.46 -30.97
C LEU A 771 -27.03 -13.08 -32.20
N VAL A 772 -25.91 -13.76 -32.37
CA VAL A 772 -24.95 -13.54 -33.46
C VAL A 772 -25.05 -14.65 -34.51
N ARG A 773 -25.26 -15.90 -34.07
CA ARG A 773 -25.40 -17.07 -34.93
C ARG A 773 -26.22 -18.15 -34.22
N TRP A 774 -26.77 -19.11 -34.97
CA TRP A 774 -27.37 -20.31 -34.40
C TRP A 774 -27.23 -21.50 -35.36
N GLU A 775 -27.22 -22.72 -34.82
CA GLU A 775 -27.17 -23.97 -35.59
C GLU A 775 -28.14 -25.01 -35.02
N PRO A 776 -28.92 -25.73 -35.84
CA PRO A 776 -29.80 -26.78 -35.35
C PRO A 776 -28.98 -28.01 -34.87
N ILE A 777 -29.46 -28.66 -33.82
CA ILE A 777 -28.92 -29.92 -33.31
C ILE A 777 -30.03 -30.97 -33.23
N ASN A 778 -29.76 -32.15 -33.78
CA ASN A 778 -30.64 -33.32 -33.72
C ASN A 778 -29.77 -34.58 -33.57
N GLY A 779 -29.41 -34.89 -32.33
CA GLY A 779 -28.38 -35.87 -31.97
C GLY A 779 -27.46 -35.33 -30.87
N GLU A 780 -26.23 -35.82 -30.80
CA GLU A 780 -25.26 -35.45 -29.75
C GLU A 780 -24.34 -34.30 -30.14
N GLN A 781 -24.32 -33.84 -31.40
CA GLN A 781 -23.33 -32.84 -31.83
C GLN A 781 -23.86 -31.89 -32.89
N ALA A 782 -23.38 -30.65 -32.84
CA ALA A 782 -23.54 -29.63 -33.87
C ALA A 782 -22.18 -28.96 -34.15
N ARG A 783 -21.95 -28.59 -35.41
CA ARG A 783 -20.76 -27.84 -35.84
C ARG A 783 -21.20 -26.42 -36.16
N ILE A 784 -20.56 -25.44 -35.52
CA ILE A 784 -20.84 -24.01 -35.70
C ILE A 784 -19.62 -23.38 -36.36
N GLU A 785 -19.80 -22.86 -37.57
CA GLU A 785 -18.76 -22.06 -38.24
C GLU A 785 -18.68 -20.69 -37.55
N VAL A 786 -17.49 -20.27 -37.14
CA VAL A 786 -17.24 -19.00 -36.44
C VAL A 786 -16.30 -18.05 -37.17
N GLN A 787 -15.78 -18.51 -38.31
CA GLN A 787 -14.98 -17.69 -39.22
C GLN A 787 -15.68 -16.37 -39.58
N GLY A 788 -14.99 -15.25 -39.32
CA GLY A 788 -15.49 -13.89 -39.60
C GLY A 788 -16.28 -13.22 -38.47
N LEU A 789 -16.46 -13.89 -37.33
CA LEU A 789 -16.91 -13.25 -36.10
C LEU A 789 -15.78 -12.43 -35.46
N LYS A 790 -16.12 -11.42 -34.67
CA LYS A 790 -15.11 -10.60 -33.98
C LYS A 790 -14.43 -11.41 -32.89
N ARG A 791 -13.13 -11.18 -32.70
CA ARG A 791 -12.38 -11.68 -31.54
C ARG A 791 -13.09 -11.33 -30.23
N GLY A 792 -13.16 -12.29 -29.31
CA GLY A 792 -13.78 -12.10 -28.00
C GLY A 792 -14.62 -13.29 -27.52
N ALA A 793 -15.27 -13.12 -26.37
CA ALA A 793 -16.09 -14.15 -25.74
C ALA A 793 -17.56 -14.12 -26.21
N TYR A 794 -18.10 -15.31 -26.43
CA TYR A 794 -19.49 -15.56 -26.82
C TYR A 794 -20.11 -16.60 -25.91
N HIS A 795 -21.41 -16.49 -25.65
CA HIS A 795 -22.16 -17.47 -24.88
C HIS A 795 -22.90 -18.42 -25.81
N LEU A 796 -22.82 -19.72 -25.53
CA LEU A 796 -23.62 -20.72 -26.22
C LEU A 796 -24.78 -21.17 -25.36
N ARG A 797 -25.97 -21.19 -25.95
CA ARG A 797 -27.20 -21.63 -25.33
C ARG A 797 -27.92 -22.62 -26.23
N PHE A 798 -28.27 -23.78 -25.71
CA PHE A 798 -29.21 -24.69 -26.33
C PHE A 798 -30.65 -24.23 -26.08
N VAL A 799 -31.49 -24.27 -27.10
CA VAL A 799 -32.93 -24.01 -27.04
C VAL A 799 -33.64 -25.25 -27.55
N ALA A 800 -34.30 -25.97 -26.65
CA ALA A 800 -35.08 -27.16 -26.95
C ALA A 800 -36.37 -26.81 -27.72
N MET A 801 -36.98 -27.81 -28.35
CA MET A 801 -38.23 -27.65 -29.12
C MET A 801 -39.42 -27.14 -28.30
N ASN A 802 -39.38 -27.28 -26.97
CA ASN A 802 -40.38 -26.77 -26.04
C ASN A 802 -40.02 -25.38 -25.47
N GLU A 803 -39.06 -24.67 -26.09
CA GLU A 803 -38.53 -23.37 -25.68
C GLU A 803 -37.78 -23.36 -24.33
N ALA A 804 -37.58 -24.53 -23.71
CA ALA A 804 -36.65 -24.66 -22.60
C ALA A 804 -35.23 -24.36 -23.09
N HIS A 805 -34.48 -23.61 -22.31
CA HIS A 805 -33.14 -23.20 -22.68
C HIS A 805 -32.13 -23.69 -21.65
N GLU A 806 -30.95 -24.06 -22.13
CA GLU A 806 -29.88 -24.65 -21.36
C GLU A 806 -28.55 -24.03 -21.81
N ARG A 807 -27.61 -23.79 -20.90
CA ARG A 807 -26.29 -23.28 -21.31
C ARG A 807 -25.48 -24.40 -21.95
N ALA A 808 -25.00 -24.18 -23.17
CA ALA A 808 -24.11 -25.10 -23.88
C ALA A 808 -22.61 -24.76 -23.71
N GLY A 809 -22.29 -23.55 -23.20
CA GLY A 809 -20.95 -23.18 -22.73
C GLY A 809 -20.58 -21.73 -23.05
N LYS A 810 -19.28 -21.41 -23.00
CA LYS A 810 -18.70 -20.12 -23.41
C LYS A 810 -17.63 -20.40 -24.45
N LEU A 811 -17.69 -19.72 -25.59
CA LEU A 811 -16.74 -19.86 -26.69
C LEU A 811 -15.88 -18.62 -26.79
N ILE A 812 -14.57 -18.82 -26.88
CA ILE A 812 -13.60 -17.77 -27.18
C ILE A 812 -13.26 -17.86 -28.66
N ILE A 813 -13.36 -16.73 -29.37
CA ILE A 813 -12.96 -16.61 -30.78
C ILE A 813 -11.67 -15.80 -30.86
N GLU A 814 -10.67 -16.36 -31.53
CA GLU A 814 -9.33 -15.78 -31.75
C GLU A 814 -9.16 -15.11 -33.12
#